data_AF-A0A8T5U9R2-F1
#
_entry.id   AF-A0A8T5U9R2-F1
#
_cell.length_a   1.000
_cell.length_b   1.000
_cell.length_c   1.000
_cell.angle_alpha   90.00
_cell.angle_beta   90.00
_cell.angle_gamma   90.00
#
_symmetry.space_group_name_H-M   'P 1'
#
loop_
_entity.id
_entity.type
_entity.pdbx_description
1 polymer ?
#
loop_
_entity_poly.entity_id
_entity_poly.type
_entity_poly.pdbx_seq_one_letter_code
_entity_poly.pdbx_strand_id
1 'polypeptide(L)'
;MRRNNLKILILIVCLIFSVCGFISPVIGNPLVTSRTYTLDADFDEGVLVGVEHDTVNDQLQLSKEHVTLPFIWIPNNQGTVSKVNTETGEELGRYWVSPDPDHPYFPGKTASPSRTTVDLQGNCWVGCRDAGTVVKIGLFEGGIWDDRNGDGVCQTSQDENNDGNISDDELLPWGEDECVLFEVNLFQGYTGTHVPGTYPGPYDIEHWRTSPRGLAIDADNNLWAGTCPGTPAYLTSYPCTYYYIDGETGDIKKQELMSGHAAYGAVIDENGILWSSHRPTGTGVIPFLVRFDPSTLAQERIYLQNRLTYGLGLDYLGQLFVSGWSYNELHRVNINRLSGTSFPQSSLGEWTKGGPSSVRGVACTGDNDVWLASSGSNKAYRYDNNGNLKTSIYVGIVPTGVAIDAAGKVWVCNDGDEFIKRIDPATNAIDLEKEIIGSNGHYSYSDMTGIMARTITTRIGTWTVNFNSEEADTPWGTISWNSLESEGTPIIIKVRSSNDQTSWSSWEEAFNGDQLSSTPDGQYLQIETTLQTDEDEVSPILYDLTVEIGNLPPVAEAGGPYVGYEGSEVIFDASGSSDPDGTIILYEWDFDEDGVYEESSISPTKVFTWNDDHLGAVNLRVTDDEGASSTDTVEVIIHNVAPIVTIDNIEQIQKFELEESTFIMRDFIKFTGMAYDPGSDDLIFIWDWGDGTDSTVTTYINDESSYPVEIEEIVEHTYNETGEYTITLTVEDDDGGIGTDESIITIWGPKDLKKAVILELESAKTGFRCKDFKINLAIKQIEKSLNEKYWIDLTHLDSRYGIIVFIHELIATSLMERSLNISQFESVILKLMKADELLAKIALEDAENTPVKNPEFQEKIDCYLAKAYYQMIKATESVESELYKSAILHYMLAWGYAQSVIKWANKECLCCCY
;
A
#
# COMPACT_ATOMS: atom_id res chain seq x y z
N MET A 1 9.52 -56.46 -36.70
CA MET A 1 9.17 -56.36 -35.27
C MET A 1 10.43 -56.00 -34.49
N ARG A 2 10.37 -55.03 -33.56
CA ARG A 2 11.50 -54.33 -32.88
C ARG A 2 12.17 -53.15 -33.61
N ARG A 3 11.37 -52.18 -34.06
CA ARG A 3 11.81 -50.77 -34.18
C ARG A 3 10.71 -49.71 -34.23
N ASN A 4 9.42 -50.11 -34.21
CA ASN A 4 8.27 -49.19 -34.21
C ASN A 4 7.55 -49.01 -32.85
N ASN A 5 7.96 -49.70 -31.78
CA ASN A 5 7.30 -49.58 -30.47
C ASN A 5 7.98 -48.58 -29.51
N LEU A 6 9.08 -47.93 -29.91
CA LEU A 6 9.77 -46.95 -29.07
C LEU A 6 9.31 -45.51 -29.33
N LYS A 7 8.73 -45.22 -30.51
CA LYS A 7 8.20 -43.89 -30.84
C LYS A 7 6.77 -43.64 -30.34
N ILE A 8 6.00 -44.69 -30.08
CA ILE A 8 4.64 -44.59 -29.52
C ILE A 8 4.68 -44.46 -27.98
N LEU A 9 5.72 -44.99 -27.32
CA LEU A 9 5.90 -44.83 -25.87
C LEU A 9 6.43 -43.44 -25.49
N ILE A 10 7.20 -42.78 -26.38
CA ILE A 10 7.72 -41.43 -26.13
C ILE A 10 6.66 -40.35 -26.42
N LEU A 11 5.71 -40.58 -27.34
CA LEU A 11 4.61 -39.65 -27.58
C LEU A 11 3.52 -39.69 -26.49
N ILE A 12 3.31 -40.84 -25.84
CA ILE A 12 2.33 -40.98 -24.74
C ILE A 12 2.87 -40.41 -23.42
N VAL A 13 4.19 -40.41 -23.21
CA VAL A 13 4.81 -39.78 -22.02
C VAL A 13 4.89 -38.25 -22.15
N CYS A 14 4.94 -37.70 -23.38
CA CYS A 14 4.86 -36.24 -23.58
C CYS A 14 3.43 -35.67 -23.56
N LEU A 15 2.39 -36.49 -23.67
CA LEU A 15 0.98 -36.07 -23.61
C LEU A 15 0.35 -36.20 -22.21
N ILE A 16 1.04 -36.83 -21.25
CA ILE A 16 0.62 -36.92 -19.83
C ILE A 16 1.30 -35.83 -18.97
N PHE A 17 2.24 -35.05 -19.52
CA PHE A 17 2.93 -33.96 -18.80
C PHE A 17 2.35 -32.56 -19.08
N SER A 18 1.18 -32.45 -19.71
CA SER A 18 0.52 -31.16 -19.97
C SER A 18 -0.77 -30.94 -19.16
N VAL A 19 -1.07 -31.82 -18.20
CA VAL A 19 -2.19 -31.69 -17.25
C VAL A 19 -1.72 -32.14 -15.88
N CYS A 20 -0.82 -31.36 -15.29
CA CYS A 20 -0.52 -31.33 -13.86
C CYS A 20 0.30 -30.07 -13.66
N GLY A 21 -0.35 -29.00 -13.20
CA GLY A 21 0.36 -27.86 -12.63
C GLY A 21 1.23 -28.39 -11.50
N PHE A 22 2.55 -28.41 -11.73
CA PHE A 22 3.49 -28.51 -10.64
C PHE A 22 3.43 -27.17 -9.92
N ILE A 23 2.63 -27.11 -8.86
CA ILE A 23 2.91 -26.21 -7.75
C ILE A 23 4.25 -26.72 -7.20
N SER A 24 5.34 -26.11 -7.66
CA SER A 24 6.58 -26.15 -6.90
C SER A 24 6.26 -25.44 -5.59
N PRO A 25 6.42 -26.07 -4.41
CA PRO A 25 6.52 -25.26 -3.21
C PRO A 25 7.79 -24.45 -3.42
N VAL A 26 7.63 -23.14 -3.60
CA VAL A 26 8.68 -22.19 -3.26
C VAL A 26 8.85 -22.39 -1.77
N ILE A 27 9.76 -23.28 -1.39
CA ILE A 27 10.26 -23.29 -0.02
C ILE A 27 11.13 -22.04 0.02
N GLY A 28 10.48 -20.90 0.31
CA GLY A 28 11.17 -19.72 0.81
C GLY A 28 12.01 -20.16 2.01
N ASN A 29 13.20 -19.58 2.16
CA ASN A 29 13.94 -19.76 3.40
C ASN A 29 12.99 -19.40 4.57
N PRO A 30 13.02 -20.15 5.69
CA PRO A 30 12.24 -19.75 6.86
C PRO A 30 12.68 -18.34 7.25
N LEU A 31 11.72 -17.42 7.29
CA LEU A 31 11.94 -16.06 7.78
C LEU A 31 12.54 -16.13 9.18
N VAL A 32 13.55 -15.31 9.45
CA VAL A 32 14.13 -15.21 10.79
C VAL A 32 13.12 -14.45 11.64
N THR A 33 12.39 -15.12 12.52
CA THR A 33 11.30 -14.48 13.29
C THR A 33 11.78 -13.72 14.52
N SER A 34 12.94 -14.07 15.08
CA SER A 34 13.57 -13.33 16.18
C SER A 34 15.07 -13.62 16.29
N ARG A 35 15.81 -12.72 16.96
CA ARG A 35 17.26 -12.83 17.16
C ARG A 35 17.65 -12.43 18.58
N THR A 36 18.37 -13.31 19.27
CA THR A 36 18.98 -13.03 20.57
C THR A 36 20.51 -12.96 20.44
N TYR A 37 21.11 -11.92 21.00
CA TYR A 37 22.56 -11.74 21.17
C TYR A 37 22.93 -12.10 22.61
N THR A 38 23.83 -13.06 22.82
CA THR A 38 24.24 -13.51 24.17
C THR A 38 25.71 -13.91 24.24
N LEU A 39 26.25 -14.48 23.18
CA LEU A 39 27.63 -14.96 23.14
C LEU A 39 28.60 -13.86 22.72
N ASP A 40 29.88 -14.02 23.07
CA ASP A 40 30.97 -13.17 22.56
C ASP A 40 30.87 -12.97 21.03
N ALA A 41 30.64 -14.07 20.31
CA ALA A 41 30.51 -14.07 18.86
C ALA A 41 29.29 -13.31 18.33
N ASP A 42 28.23 -13.18 19.13
CA ASP A 42 27.05 -12.38 18.76
C ASP A 42 27.35 -10.88 18.94
N PHE A 43 28.06 -10.51 20.01
CA PHE A 43 28.49 -9.13 20.24
C PHE A 43 29.54 -8.68 19.23
N ASP A 44 30.42 -9.59 18.77
CA ASP A 44 31.38 -9.38 17.69
C ASP A 44 30.73 -9.04 16.33
N GLU A 45 29.42 -9.30 16.15
CA GLU A 45 28.69 -8.87 14.95
C GLU A 45 28.51 -7.35 14.88
N GLY A 46 28.61 -6.66 16.03
CA GLY A 46 28.49 -5.22 16.15
C GLY A 46 29.83 -4.49 16.29
N VAL A 47 29.75 -3.16 16.35
CA VAL A 47 30.88 -2.26 16.60
C VAL A 47 30.92 -1.92 18.09
N LEU A 48 32.02 -2.26 18.74
CA LEU A 48 32.27 -2.02 20.16
C LEU A 48 33.10 -0.74 20.35
N VAL A 49 32.57 0.26 21.06
CA VAL A 49 33.30 1.50 21.40
C VAL A 49 33.22 1.74 22.90
N GLY A 50 34.30 1.53 23.64
CA GLY A 50 34.31 1.73 25.09
C GLY A 50 33.55 0.65 25.89
N VAL A 51 33.12 -0.42 25.22
CA VAL A 51 32.58 -1.66 25.81
C VAL A 51 33.41 -2.87 25.37
N GLU A 52 33.30 -3.97 26.10
CA GLU A 52 34.02 -5.23 25.85
C GLU A 52 33.27 -6.44 26.43
N HIS A 53 33.64 -7.64 25.97
CA HIS A 53 33.22 -8.94 26.49
C HIS A 53 34.42 -9.88 26.79
N ASP A 54 35.65 -9.37 26.75
CA ASP A 54 36.89 -10.14 26.92
C ASP A 54 37.26 -10.39 28.39
N THR A 55 36.89 -9.47 29.29
CA THR A 55 37.15 -9.61 30.74
C THR A 55 36.26 -10.69 31.34
N VAL A 56 35.00 -10.71 30.92
CA VAL A 56 33.99 -11.71 31.28
C VAL A 56 33.23 -12.07 30.01
N ASN A 57 33.37 -13.32 29.59
CA ASN A 57 32.72 -13.85 28.40
C ASN A 57 31.20 -13.86 28.50
N ASP A 58 30.54 -13.80 27.35
CA ASP A 58 29.10 -13.93 27.13
C ASP A 58 28.30 -12.84 27.87
N GLN A 59 28.86 -11.63 27.92
CA GLN A 59 28.21 -10.41 28.41
C GLN A 59 28.93 -9.15 27.90
N LEU A 60 28.21 -8.03 27.83
CA LEU A 60 28.76 -6.70 27.53
C LEU A 60 28.94 -5.88 28.81
N GLN A 61 30.11 -5.25 28.94
CA GLN A 61 30.47 -4.32 30.02
C GLN A 61 31.30 -3.14 29.48
N LEU A 62 31.45 -2.08 30.27
CA LEU A 62 32.38 -0.99 30.01
C LEU A 62 33.83 -1.48 29.98
N SER A 63 34.57 -1.02 28.98
CA SER A 63 36.00 -1.33 28.85
C SER A 63 36.82 -0.67 29.95
N LYS A 64 37.85 -1.38 30.41
CA LYS A 64 38.85 -0.87 31.36
C LYS A 64 39.97 -0.08 30.67
N GLU A 65 40.05 -0.12 29.35
CA GLU A 65 41.03 0.61 28.54
C GLU A 65 40.42 1.88 27.94
N HIS A 66 41.25 2.84 27.54
CA HIS A 66 40.77 4.02 26.84
C HIS A 66 40.37 3.67 25.42
N VAL A 67 39.08 3.77 25.16
CA VAL A 67 38.55 3.68 23.81
C VAL A 67 37.68 4.90 23.57
N THR A 68 37.94 5.59 22.47
CA THR A 68 37.14 6.72 22.00
C THR A 68 36.63 6.41 20.60
N LEU A 69 36.02 7.40 19.94
CA LEU A 69 35.44 7.28 18.62
C LEU A 69 36.53 7.18 17.54
N PRO A 70 36.25 6.56 16.37
CA PRO A 70 37.24 6.32 15.31
C PRO A 70 37.57 7.58 14.49
N PHE A 71 37.34 8.78 15.03
CA PHE A 71 37.61 10.06 14.35
C PHE A 71 38.13 11.14 15.32
N ILE A 72 38.68 12.21 14.75
CA ILE A 72 39.22 13.36 15.47
C ILE A 72 38.70 14.67 14.85
N TRP A 73 38.40 15.65 15.71
CA TRP A 73 37.92 16.97 15.31
C TRP A 73 39.02 18.03 15.35
N ILE A 74 39.36 18.58 14.18
CA ILE A 74 40.49 19.48 13.96
C ILE A 74 40.00 20.88 13.61
N PRO A 75 40.24 21.90 14.44
CA PRO A 75 39.91 23.28 14.07
C PRO A 75 40.94 23.85 13.09
N ASN A 76 40.46 24.57 12.09
CA ASN A 76 41.24 25.13 10.99
C ASN A 76 41.26 26.67 11.07
N ASN A 77 42.41 27.28 10.83
CA ASN A 77 42.61 28.73 10.90
C ASN A 77 41.78 29.51 9.87
N GLN A 78 41.35 28.87 8.79
CA GLN A 78 40.43 29.44 7.82
C GLN A 78 39.01 29.73 8.37
N GLY A 79 38.63 29.17 9.52
CA GLY A 79 37.29 29.37 10.11
C GLY A 79 36.38 28.14 10.04
N THR A 80 36.95 26.96 9.79
CA THR A 80 36.22 25.68 9.75
C THR A 80 36.71 24.71 10.81
N VAL A 81 35.99 23.61 11.00
CA VAL A 81 36.45 22.43 11.75
C VAL A 81 36.29 21.20 10.84
N SER A 82 37.34 20.38 10.76
CA SER A 82 37.35 19.13 10.00
C SER A 82 37.19 17.93 10.91
N LYS A 83 36.42 16.95 10.47
CA LYS A 83 36.34 15.61 11.07
C LYS A 83 37.22 14.67 10.25
N VAL A 84 38.14 13.98 10.90
CA VAL A 84 39.11 13.10 10.21
C VAL A 84 39.02 11.68 10.76
N ASN A 85 38.94 10.69 9.88
CA ASN A 85 39.01 9.29 10.25
C ASN A 85 40.39 8.98 10.85
N THR A 86 40.42 8.46 12.07
CA THR A 86 41.68 8.24 12.80
C THR A 86 42.46 7.02 12.32
N GLU A 87 41.87 6.13 11.51
CA GLU A 87 42.55 4.98 10.94
C GLU A 87 43.13 5.29 9.55
N THR A 88 42.29 5.84 8.66
CA THR A 88 42.62 6.08 7.24
C THR A 88 43.23 7.46 6.99
N GLY A 89 42.89 8.46 7.82
CA GLY A 89 43.28 9.86 7.64
C GLY A 89 42.39 10.61 6.66
N GLU A 90 41.33 10.00 6.14
CA GLU A 90 40.36 10.66 5.25
C GLU A 90 39.58 11.74 6.00
N GLU A 91 39.30 12.85 5.33
CA GLU A 91 38.46 13.91 5.86
C GLU A 91 36.99 13.52 5.63
N LEU A 92 36.28 13.25 6.73
CA LEU A 92 34.88 12.77 6.69
C LEU A 92 33.86 13.89 6.54
N GLY A 93 34.27 15.13 6.83
CA GLY A 93 33.42 16.31 6.76
C GLY A 93 34.16 17.55 7.23
N ARG A 94 33.71 18.72 6.79
CA ARG A 94 34.28 20.02 7.15
C ARG A 94 33.16 21.04 7.29
N TYR A 95 33.20 21.83 8.36
CA TYR A 95 32.07 22.67 8.74
C TYR A 95 32.52 24.10 8.98
N TRP A 96 31.83 25.09 8.42
CA TRP A 96 31.99 26.48 8.84
C TRP A 96 31.51 26.65 10.27
N VAL A 97 32.22 27.45 11.05
CA VAL A 97 31.89 27.74 12.46
C VAL A 97 31.79 29.25 12.73
N SER A 98 31.59 30.01 11.66
CA SER A 98 31.31 31.45 11.65
C SER A 98 30.74 31.92 10.31
N PRO A 99 30.12 33.11 10.28
CA PRO A 99 29.73 33.76 9.04
C PRO A 99 30.89 34.02 8.08
N ASP A 100 30.53 34.22 6.81
CA ASP A 100 31.42 34.64 5.74
C ASP A 100 32.17 35.95 6.09
N PRO A 101 33.44 36.11 5.71
CA PRO A 101 34.19 37.36 5.85
C PRO A 101 33.52 38.61 5.26
N ASP A 102 32.56 38.50 4.35
CA ASP A 102 31.78 39.62 3.80
C ASP A 102 30.55 39.98 4.65
N HIS A 103 30.28 39.25 5.74
CA HIS A 103 29.16 39.50 6.64
C HIS A 103 29.22 40.92 7.25
N PRO A 104 28.11 41.71 7.24
CA PRO A 104 28.13 43.13 7.59
C PRO A 104 28.54 43.41 9.04
N TYR A 105 28.36 42.45 9.94
CA TYR A 105 28.76 42.53 11.34
C TYR A 105 30.06 41.77 11.67
N PHE A 106 30.69 41.15 10.67
CA PHE A 106 31.96 40.41 10.84
C PHE A 106 32.95 40.61 9.66
N PRO A 107 33.17 41.85 9.17
CA PRO A 107 33.88 42.07 7.92
C PRO A 107 35.38 41.76 8.00
N GLY A 108 35.89 40.96 7.07
CA GLY A 108 37.31 40.67 6.85
C GLY A 108 37.96 39.85 7.98
N LYS A 109 37.17 39.03 8.69
CA LYS A 109 37.61 38.22 9.84
C LYS A 109 37.20 36.76 9.64
N THR A 110 37.94 35.85 10.27
CA THR A 110 37.53 34.46 10.50
C THR A 110 37.24 34.28 11.99
N ALA A 111 36.41 33.31 12.37
CA ALA A 111 36.12 33.04 13.79
C ALA A 111 37.35 32.71 14.63
N SER A 112 38.45 32.33 13.98
CA SER A 112 39.64 31.77 14.60
C SER A 112 39.28 30.62 15.59
N PRO A 113 38.69 29.51 15.11
CA PRO A 113 38.39 28.37 15.95
C PRO A 113 39.68 27.86 16.61
N SER A 114 39.60 27.53 17.89
CA SER A 114 40.82 27.30 18.67
C SER A 114 40.74 26.23 19.74
N ARG A 115 39.54 25.84 20.16
CA ARG A 115 39.29 24.73 21.08
C ARG A 115 38.25 23.86 20.45
N THR A 116 38.46 22.56 20.44
CA THR A 116 37.42 21.57 20.24
C THR A 116 37.32 20.71 21.49
N THR A 117 36.10 20.40 21.91
CA THR A 117 35.82 19.35 22.89
C THR A 117 34.72 18.48 22.31
N VAL A 118 34.83 17.17 22.46
CA VAL A 118 33.85 16.23 21.93
C VAL A 118 32.96 15.76 23.06
N ASP A 119 31.65 15.73 22.80
CA ASP A 119 30.64 15.34 23.79
C ASP A 119 30.44 13.81 23.85
N LEU A 120 29.58 13.34 24.75
CA LEU A 120 29.37 11.91 25.00
C LEU A 120 28.72 11.18 23.82
N GLN A 121 28.14 11.88 22.83
CA GLN A 121 27.64 11.29 21.59
C GLN A 121 28.60 11.49 20.41
N GLY A 122 29.77 12.10 20.63
CA GLY A 122 30.76 12.31 19.57
C GLY A 122 30.64 13.62 18.80
N ASN A 123 29.70 14.48 19.18
CA ASN A 123 29.51 15.80 18.57
C ASN A 123 30.66 16.73 18.98
N CYS A 124 31.00 17.67 18.12
CA CYS A 124 32.07 18.63 18.39
C CYS A 124 31.51 19.97 18.87
N TRP A 125 32.01 20.42 20.01
CA TRP A 125 31.90 21.80 20.45
C TRP A 125 33.18 22.57 20.15
N VAL A 126 33.06 23.70 19.46
CA VAL A 126 34.20 24.53 19.10
C VAL A 126 34.14 25.93 19.69
N GLY A 127 35.27 26.44 20.16
CA GLY A 127 35.43 27.80 20.68
C GLY A 127 36.03 28.73 19.63
N CYS A 128 35.22 29.68 19.16
CA CYS A 128 35.55 30.67 18.14
C CYS A 128 36.03 31.97 18.79
N ARG A 129 37.36 32.11 18.94
CA ARG A 129 37.96 33.14 19.81
C ARG A 129 37.81 34.57 19.30
N ASP A 130 37.61 34.75 18.00
CA ASP A 130 37.47 36.05 17.34
C ASP A 130 36.01 36.34 16.94
N ALA A 131 35.10 35.39 17.14
CA ALA A 131 33.66 35.63 17.03
C ALA A 131 33.00 35.81 18.40
N GLY A 132 33.63 35.29 19.46
CA GLY A 132 33.05 35.29 20.81
C GLY A 132 31.92 34.27 20.96
N THR A 133 31.91 33.24 20.11
CA THR A 133 30.88 32.20 20.05
C THR A 133 31.46 30.83 20.38
N VAL A 134 30.59 29.94 20.85
CA VAL A 134 30.83 28.49 20.76
C VAL A 134 29.82 27.89 19.81
N VAL A 135 30.23 26.92 18.99
CA VAL A 135 29.37 26.29 17.98
C VAL A 135 29.34 24.78 18.24
N LYS A 136 28.16 24.17 18.13
CA LYS A 136 28.00 22.72 18.20
C LYS A 136 27.83 22.14 16.78
N ILE A 137 28.59 21.10 16.47
CA ILE A 137 28.51 20.31 15.24
C ILE A 137 28.08 18.90 15.64
N GLY A 138 26.90 18.49 15.19
CA GLY A 138 26.32 17.16 15.37
C GLY A 138 26.98 16.09 14.50
N LEU A 139 26.78 14.84 14.89
CA LEU A 139 27.32 13.67 14.21
C LEU A 139 26.34 13.13 13.15
N PHE A 140 26.69 13.28 11.87
CA PHE A 140 25.88 12.83 10.74
C PHE A 140 25.50 11.34 10.84
N GLU A 141 26.47 10.45 11.06
CA GLU A 141 26.21 9.01 11.15
C GLU A 141 25.38 8.62 12.38
N GLY A 142 25.43 9.44 13.43
CA GLY A 142 24.61 9.32 14.63
C GLY A 142 23.18 9.81 14.45
N GLY A 143 22.84 10.39 13.28
CA GLY A 143 21.52 10.99 13.03
C GLY A 143 21.30 12.27 13.84
N ILE A 144 22.37 12.97 14.23
CA ILE A 144 22.31 14.20 15.03
C ILE A 144 22.50 15.40 14.10
N TRP A 145 21.38 15.88 13.56
CA TRP A 145 21.29 17.03 12.65
C TRP A 145 19.90 17.66 12.77
N ASP A 146 19.74 18.88 12.24
CA ASP A 146 18.49 19.64 12.27
C ASP A 146 17.94 19.77 10.84
N ASP A 147 16.83 19.08 10.53
CA ASP A 147 16.15 19.15 9.23
C ASP A 147 15.49 20.53 9.04
N ARG A 148 16.27 21.50 8.56
CA ARG A 148 15.84 22.90 8.49
C ARG A 148 14.91 23.15 7.32
N ASN A 149 15.02 22.35 6.27
CA ASN A 149 14.23 22.52 5.05
C ASN A 149 12.96 21.62 5.02
N GLY A 150 12.89 20.62 5.90
CA GLY A 150 11.76 19.70 6.07
C GLY A 150 11.67 18.62 4.99
N ASP A 151 12.78 18.26 4.34
CA ASP A 151 12.82 17.26 3.27
C ASP A 151 13.20 15.85 3.76
N GLY A 152 13.54 15.69 5.04
CA GLY A 152 13.88 14.41 5.66
C GLY A 152 15.26 13.88 5.28
N VAL A 153 16.10 14.67 4.60
CA VAL A 153 17.47 14.31 4.21
C VAL A 153 18.44 15.31 4.82
N CYS A 154 19.51 14.85 5.47
CA CYS A 154 20.50 15.78 5.99
C CYS A 154 21.32 16.42 4.88
N GLN A 155 21.30 17.75 4.77
CA GLN A 155 22.29 18.50 3.99
C GLN A 155 23.51 18.82 4.82
N THR A 156 24.61 18.16 4.51
CA THR A 156 25.87 18.38 5.23
C THR A 156 27.08 18.20 4.33
N SER A 157 28.16 18.92 4.64
CA SER A 157 29.40 18.92 3.87
C SER A 157 30.15 17.60 4.02
N GLN A 158 30.25 16.83 2.93
CA GLN A 158 30.86 15.49 2.91
C GLN A 158 31.75 15.31 1.67
N ASP A 159 32.60 14.29 1.69
CA ASP A 159 33.45 13.92 0.55
C ASP A 159 32.59 13.22 -0.52
N GLU A 160 31.98 14.01 -1.41
CA GLU A 160 31.06 13.50 -2.43
C GLU A 160 31.78 12.70 -3.52
N ASN A 161 33.08 12.96 -3.71
CA ASN A 161 33.87 12.38 -4.78
C ASN A 161 34.77 11.21 -4.32
N ASN A 162 34.83 10.93 -3.01
CA ASN A 162 35.63 9.90 -2.35
C ASN A 162 37.14 10.02 -2.63
N ASP A 163 37.70 11.23 -2.71
CA ASP A 163 39.15 11.46 -2.81
C ASP A 163 39.85 11.60 -1.46
N GLY A 164 39.08 11.54 -0.37
CA GLY A 164 39.51 11.64 1.02
C GLY A 164 39.66 13.08 1.51
N ASN A 165 39.25 14.11 0.77
CA ASN A 165 39.35 15.53 1.14
C ASN A 165 38.03 16.25 0.93
N ILE A 166 37.79 17.32 1.71
CA ILE A 166 36.67 18.23 1.47
C ILE A 166 37.17 19.46 0.72
N SER A 167 36.78 19.57 -0.54
CA SER A 167 37.05 20.72 -1.40
C SER A 167 36.06 21.87 -1.19
N ASP A 168 36.36 23.04 -1.75
CA ASP A 168 35.48 24.22 -1.61
C ASP A 168 34.09 24.01 -2.24
N ASP A 169 33.98 23.15 -3.27
CA ASP A 169 32.70 22.84 -3.94
C ASP A 169 31.82 21.86 -3.13
N GLU A 170 32.42 21.12 -2.20
CA GLU A 170 31.74 20.18 -1.28
C GLU A 170 31.37 20.83 0.07
N LEU A 171 31.80 22.07 0.29
CA LEU A 171 31.61 22.80 1.53
C LEU A 171 30.34 23.64 1.47
N LEU A 172 29.36 23.32 2.30
CA LEU A 172 28.11 24.08 2.38
C LEU A 172 28.32 25.45 3.03
N PRO A 173 27.61 26.51 2.59
CA PRO A 173 27.70 27.84 3.21
C PRO A 173 27.29 27.86 4.69
N TRP A 174 27.78 28.84 5.44
CA TRP A 174 27.38 29.07 6.83
C TRP A 174 25.86 29.26 6.97
N GLY A 175 25.21 28.39 7.75
CA GLY A 175 23.77 28.36 7.98
C GLY A 175 23.01 27.28 7.21
N GLU A 176 23.61 26.76 6.13
CA GLU A 176 22.99 25.73 5.28
C GLU A 176 23.37 24.29 5.69
N ASP A 177 24.46 24.12 6.44
CA ASP A 177 24.88 22.79 6.92
C ASP A 177 24.08 22.36 8.16
N GLU A 178 23.26 21.33 8.01
CA GLU A 178 22.30 20.84 9.00
C GLU A 178 22.96 20.09 10.16
N CYS A 179 24.21 19.63 10.00
CA CYS A 179 24.99 19.11 11.12
C CYS A 179 25.53 20.23 12.02
N VAL A 180 25.59 21.48 11.58
CA VAL A 180 25.96 22.59 12.48
C VAL A 180 24.73 23.00 13.27
N LEU A 181 24.49 22.41 14.44
CA LEU A 181 23.20 22.47 15.14
C LEU A 181 22.84 23.89 15.60
N PHE A 182 23.75 24.56 16.30
CA PHE A 182 23.52 25.90 16.83
C PHE A 182 24.82 26.64 17.15
N GLU A 183 24.74 27.97 17.09
CA GLU A 183 25.76 28.88 17.60
C GLU A 183 25.30 29.53 18.91
N VAL A 184 26.17 29.50 19.92
CA VAL A 184 25.94 30.16 21.21
C VAL A 184 26.85 31.38 21.29
N ASN A 185 26.23 32.56 21.24
CA ASN A 185 26.92 33.82 21.35
C ASN A 185 27.21 34.12 22.83
N LEU A 186 28.49 34.36 23.16
CA LEU A 186 28.95 34.69 24.51
C LEU A 186 29.34 36.17 24.62
N PHE A 187 29.14 36.96 23.57
CA PHE A 187 29.43 38.39 23.58
C PHE A 187 28.47 39.12 24.52
N GLN A 188 29.03 39.75 25.55
CA GLN A 188 28.26 40.41 26.59
C GLN A 188 27.26 41.43 26.02
N GLY A 189 26.01 41.34 26.46
CA GLY A 189 24.90 42.16 25.95
C GLY A 189 24.17 41.55 24.74
N TYR A 190 24.72 40.49 24.16
CA TYR A 190 24.19 39.76 23.01
C TYR A 190 24.19 38.25 23.22
N THR A 191 24.24 37.80 24.47
CA THR A 191 24.35 36.38 24.80
C THR A 191 23.07 35.63 24.47
N GLY A 192 23.19 34.49 23.80
CA GLY A 192 22.04 33.67 23.44
C GLY A 192 22.40 32.60 22.41
N THR A 193 21.47 31.70 22.19
CA THR A 193 21.59 30.58 21.26
C THR A 193 20.82 30.88 19.99
N HIS A 194 21.42 30.58 18.86
CA HIS A 194 20.90 30.93 17.54
C HIS A 194 21.11 29.77 16.57
N VAL A 195 20.17 29.62 15.64
CA VAL A 195 20.37 28.78 14.46
C VAL A 195 21.47 29.43 13.62
N PRO A 196 22.48 28.68 13.15
CA PRO A 196 23.59 29.27 12.40
C PRO A 196 23.09 30.04 11.18
N GLY A 197 23.73 31.17 10.89
CA GLY A 197 23.36 32.05 9.77
C GLY A 197 22.16 32.98 10.04
N THR A 198 21.40 32.77 11.12
CA THR A 198 20.20 33.58 11.42
C THR A 198 20.44 34.75 12.37
N TYR A 199 21.58 34.77 13.08
CA TYR A 199 21.87 35.76 14.10
C TYR A 199 21.97 37.19 13.53
N PRO A 200 21.12 38.14 13.98
CA PRO A 200 21.05 39.48 13.37
C PRO A 200 21.98 40.52 14.02
N GLY A 201 22.76 40.13 15.04
CA GLY A 201 23.52 41.05 15.88
C GLY A 201 25.03 41.08 15.60
N PRO A 202 25.79 41.84 16.40
CA PRO A 202 27.24 41.93 16.28
C PRO A 202 27.98 40.75 16.92
N TYR A 203 29.09 40.35 16.30
CA TYR A 203 30.06 39.40 16.85
C TYR A 203 31.21 40.11 17.59
N ASP A 204 32.02 39.33 18.30
CA ASP A 204 33.20 39.84 19.01
C ASP A 204 34.41 40.08 18.10
N ILE A 205 34.40 41.13 17.28
CA ILE A 205 35.50 41.44 16.35
C ILE A 205 36.83 41.87 17.01
N GLU A 206 36.89 41.99 18.34
CA GLU A 206 38.08 42.39 19.10
C GLU A 206 38.73 41.20 19.79
N HIS A 207 39.93 40.82 19.33
CA HIS A 207 40.71 39.75 19.92
C HIS A 207 40.97 40.02 21.42
N TRP A 208 40.72 39.02 22.28
CA TRP A 208 40.87 39.07 23.74
C TRP A 208 39.77 39.81 24.51
N ARG A 209 38.53 39.82 24.04
CA ARG A 209 37.41 40.38 24.81
C ARG A 209 36.55 39.28 25.45
N THR A 210 35.77 38.56 24.67
CA THR A 210 35.05 37.36 25.09
C THR A 210 35.91 36.12 24.86
N SER A 211 36.41 35.91 23.64
CA SER A 211 37.38 34.86 23.27
C SER A 211 37.27 33.53 24.06
N PRO A 212 36.28 32.66 23.78
CA PRO A 212 36.13 31.36 24.44
C PRO A 212 37.35 30.46 24.20
N ARG A 213 37.97 30.00 25.30
CA ARG A 213 39.22 29.23 25.24
C ARG A 213 39.34 28.12 26.29
N GLY A 214 38.47 28.04 27.30
CA GLY A 214 38.37 26.88 28.18
C GLY A 214 37.09 26.12 27.87
N LEU A 215 37.16 24.98 27.20
CA LEU A 215 35.99 24.12 26.93
C LEU A 215 36.19 22.77 27.61
N ALA A 216 35.15 22.26 28.25
CA ALA A 216 35.11 20.90 28.79
C ALA A 216 33.66 20.42 28.89
N ILE A 217 33.44 19.11 28.69
CA ILE A 217 32.13 18.46 28.81
C ILE A 217 32.05 17.78 30.18
N ASP A 218 30.91 17.94 30.86
CA ASP A 218 30.63 17.26 32.12
C ASP A 218 29.80 15.98 31.95
N ALA A 219 29.49 15.32 33.06
CA ALA A 219 28.77 14.04 33.05
C ALA A 219 27.31 14.13 32.61
N ASP A 220 26.71 15.31 32.70
CA ASP A 220 25.38 15.58 32.16
C ASP A 220 25.43 15.91 30.65
N ASN A 221 26.56 15.67 30.00
CA ASN A 221 26.84 15.99 28.60
C ASN A 221 26.71 17.49 28.25
N ASN A 222 26.87 18.37 29.24
CA ASN A 222 26.74 19.81 29.07
C ASN A 222 28.12 20.47 28.93
N LEU A 223 28.16 21.60 28.22
CA LEU A 223 29.40 22.32 27.96
C LEU A 223 29.67 23.38 29.04
N TRP A 224 30.88 23.35 29.59
CA TRP A 224 31.46 24.47 30.32
C TRP A 224 32.38 25.30 29.41
N ALA A 225 31.96 26.52 29.07
CA ALA A 225 32.69 27.44 28.19
C ALA A 225 33.23 28.67 28.93
N GLY A 226 34.54 28.71 29.15
CA GLY A 226 35.28 29.79 29.80
C GLY A 226 35.84 30.82 28.83
N THR A 227 35.60 32.10 29.12
CA THR A 227 36.09 33.26 28.35
C THR A 227 37.51 33.68 28.74
N CYS A 228 38.24 34.25 27.77
CA CYS A 228 39.62 34.72 27.96
C CYS A 228 39.75 36.22 27.65
N PRO A 229 39.25 37.10 28.52
CA PRO A 229 39.51 38.53 28.37
C PRO A 229 41.00 38.82 28.55
N GLY A 230 41.51 39.77 27.77
CA GLY A 230 42.84 40.31 27.91
C GLY A 230 43.02 40.91 29.30
N THR A 231 44.18 40.67 29.91
CA THR A 231 44.48 41.15 31.25
C THR A 231 44.99 42.59 31.30
N PRO A 232 44.80 43.27 32.45
CA PRO A 232 44.13 42.79 33.66
C PRO A 232 42.60 42.63 33.51
N ALA A 233 42.11 41.39 33.68
CA ALA A 233 40.71 40.99 33.51
C ALA A 233 39.74 41.65 34.51
N TYR A 234 40.29 42.40 35.49
CA TYR A 234 39.55 43.20 36.46
C TYR A 234 39.48 44.70 36.11
N LEU A 235 40.15 45.13 35.03
CA LEU A 235 40.08 46.51 34.49
C LEU A 235 39.37 46.57 33.13
N THR A 236 39.04 45.42 32.53
CA THR A 236 38.22 45.35 31.33
C THR A 236 36.74 45.40 31.72
N SER A 237 35.90 45.96 30.86
CA SER A 237 34.43 45.85 31.00
C SER A 237 33.91 44.41 30.83
N TYR A 238 34.80 43.47 30.49
CA TYR A 238 34.54 42.08 30.13
C TYR A 238 35.35 41.16 31.05
N PRO A 239 34.75 40.62 32.12
CA PRO A 239 35.43 39.70 33.02
C PRO A 239 35.42 38.27 32.48
N CYS A 240 36.26 37.40 33.04
CA CYS A 240 36.24 35.96 32.74
C CYS A 240 34.99 35.34 33.34
N THR A 241 34.21 34.68 32.50
CA THR A 241 32.94 34.03 32.84
C THR A 241 32.97 32.62 32.26
N TYR A 242 32.52 31.66 33.06
CA TYR A 242 32.20 30.32 32.59
C TYR A 242 30.70 30.23 32.34
N TYR A 243 30.34 29.87 31.12
CA TYR A 243 28.97 29.61 30.70
C TYR A 243 28.72 28.11 30.80
N TYR A 244 27.69 27.73 31.53
CA TYR A 244 27.17 26.36 31.53
C TYR A 244 26.08 26.29 30.48
N ILE A 245 26.30 25.49 29.45
CA ILE A 245 25.51 25.45 28.23
C ILE A 245 24.91 24.06 28.10
N ASP A 246 23.61 24.00 27.88
CA ASP A 246 22.88 22.76 27.62
C ASP A 246 23.46 22.04 26.41
N GLY A 247 23.79 20.76 26.58
CA GLY A 247 24.36 19.92 25.54
C GLY A 247 23.43 19.75 24.34
N GLU A 248 22.14 19.63 24.58
CA GLU A 248 21.10 19.28 23.61
C GLU A 248 20.52 20.52 22.93
N THR A 249 20.17 21.55 23.72
CA THR A 249 19.49 22.76 23.20
C THR A 249 20.45 23.91 22.92
N GLY A 250 21.66 23.87 23.47
CA GLY A 250 22.61 24.97 23.41
C GLY A 250 22.27 26.14 24.33
N ASP A 251 21.21 26.05 25.14
CA ASP A 251 20.79 27.14 26.01
C ASP A 251 21.79 27.41 27.15
N ILE A 252 22.03 28.69 27.44
CA ILE A 252 22.88 29.09 28.57
C ILE A 252 22.08 28.89 29.87
N LYS A 253 22.36 27.79 30.58
CA LYS A 253 21.75 27.46 31.89
C LYS A 253 22.29 28.32 33.03
N LYS A 254 23.59 28.63 33.02
CA LYS A 254 24.27 29.30 34.13
C LYS A 254 25.47 30.13 33.66
N GLN A 255 25.79 31.19 34.39
CA GLN A 255 26.95 32.05 34.13
C GLN A 255 27.71 32.29 35.44
N GLU A 256 28.96 31.85 35.50
CA GLU A 256 29.79 31.93 36.70
C GLU A 256 30.98 32.84 36.49
N LEU A 257 31.04 33.91 37.28
CA LEU A 257 32.10 34.90 37.23
C LEU A 257 33.37 34.36 37.90
N MET A 258 34.45 34.24 37.14
CA MET A 258 35.76 33.80 37.62
C MET A 258 36.66 35.01 37.85
N SER A 259 36.49 35.67 38.99
CA SER A 259 37.18 36.92 39.31
C SER A 259 38.69 36.79 39.14
N GLY A 260 39.29 37.68 38.33
CA GLY A 260 40.73 37.74 38.07
C GLY A 260 41.30 36.56 37.27
N HIS A 261 40.45 35.69 36.73
CA HIS A 261 40.84 34.59 35.83
C HIS A 261 40.85 35.06 34.37
N ALA A 262 41.39 34.22 33.50
CA ALA A 262 41.37 34.32 32.05
C ALA A 262 41.56 32.90 31.52
N ALA A 263 40.44 32.25 31.18
CA ALA A 263 40.41 30.81 30.91
C ALA A 263 41.13 30.51 29.60
N TYR A 264 42.16 29.66 29.65
CA TYR A 264 42.98 29.38 28.47
C TYR A 264 42.94 27.93 27.99
N GLY A 265 42.63 27.02 28.91
CA GLY A 265 42.30 25.61 28.70
C GLY A 265 41.45 25.15 29.88
N ALA A 266 40.69 24.07 29.69
CA ALA A 266 39.85 23.48 30.72
C ALA A 266 39.81 21.95 30.56
N VAL A 267 39.66 21.23 31.68
CA VAL A 267 39.32 19.81 31.76
C VAL A 267 38.41 19.61 32.98
N ILE A 268 37.60 18.56 32.98
CA ILE A 268 36.79 18.14 34.13
C ILE A 268 37.33 16.78 34.57
N ASP A 269 37.52 16.59 35.88
CA ASP A 269 37.97 15.31 36.44
C ASP A 269 36.80 14.39 36.81
N GLU A 270 37.13 13.15 37.22
CA GLU A 270 36.18 12.11 37.64
C GLU A 270 35.26 12.52 38.80
N ASN A 271 35.57 13.61 39.52
CA ASN A 271 34.74 14.12 40.62
C ASN A 271 33.87 15.31 40.17
N GLY A 272 33.76 15.56 38.87
CA GLY A 272 33.02 16.70 38.30
C GLY A 272 33.68 18.05 38.55
N ILE A 273 34.97 18.10 38.92
CA ILE A 273 35.67 19.35 39.23
C ILE A 273 36.28 19.93 37.96
N LEU A 274 35.96 21.20 37.69
CA LEU A 274 36.51 21.94 36.56
C LEU A 274 37.88 22.52 36.89
N TRP A 275 38.88 22.15 36.09
CA TRP A 275 40.23 22.65 36.16
C TRP A 275 40.53 23.56 34.99
N SER A 276 41.11 24.74 35.24
CA SER A 276 41.36 25.70 34.16
C SER A 276 42.69 26.45 34.31
N SER A 277 43.43 26.56 33.21
CA SER A 277 44.66 27.34 33.15
C SER A 277 44.36 28.83 33.04
N HIS A 278 45.09 29.63 33.80
CA HIS A 278 45.04 31.09 33.74
C HIS A 278 46.19 31.63 32.88
N ARG A 279 45.87 32.22 31.72
CA ARG A 279 46.88 32.92 30.90
C ARG A 279 46.75 34.44 31.07
N PRO A 280 47.67 35.10 31.79
CA PRO A 280 47.70 36.55 31.81
C PRO A 280 48.25 37.12 30.50
N THR A 281 47.67 38.22 30.00
CA THR A 281 48.22 39.07 28.94
C THR A 281 48.79 40.37 29.54
N GLY A 282 50.01 40.35 30.09
CA GLY A 282 50.62 41.56 30.64
C GLY A 282 51.80 41.30 31.58
N THR A 283 52.63 42.30 31.81
CA THR A 283 53.80 42.20 32.71
C THR A 283 53.39 42.28 34.18
N GLY A 284 53.74 41.29 35.00
CA GLY A 284 53.61 41.35 36.47
C GLY A 284 52.41 40.62 37.09
N VAL A 285 51.54 39.99 36.29
CA VAL A 285 50.47 39.12 36.79
C VAL A 285 51.01 37.69 36.99
N ILE A 286 50.61 37.06 38.09
CA ILE A 286 51.06 35.71 38.46
C ILE A 286 50.07 34.70 37.87
N PRO A 287 50.44 33.87 36.89
CA PRO A 287 49.60 32.76 36.43
C PRO A 287 49.38 31.73 37.52
N PHE A 288 48.22 31.09 37.45
CA PHE A 288 47.76 30.07 38.39
C PHE A 288 46.91 29.05 37.64
N LEU A 289 46.62 27.95 38.32
CA LEU A 289 45.60 26.98 37.94
C LEU A 289 44.35 27.28 38.78
N VAL A 290 43.19 27.20 38.15
CA VAL A 290 41.89 27.28 38.83
C VAL A 290 41.37 25.89 39.05
N ARG A 291 40.90 25.64 40.27
CA ARG A 291 40.01 24.52 40.61
C ARG A 291 38.64 25.12 40.92
N PHE A 292 37.63 24.71 40.19
CA PHE A 292 36.26 25.16 40.35
C PHE A 292 35.37 23.95 40.57
N ASP A 293 34.66 23.95 41.70
CA ASP A 293 33.66 22.94 42.02
C ASP A 293 32.27 23.46 41.61
N PRO A 294 31.65 22.93 40.54
CA PRO A 294 30.36 23.40 40.06
C PRO A 294 29.21 23.21 41.05
N SER A 295 29.30 22.20 41.92
CA SER A 295 28.27 21.83 42.89
C SER A 295 28.21 22.81 44.08
N THR A 296 29.37 23.26 44.55
CA THR A 296 29.48 24.19 45.69
C THR A 296 29.78 25.63 45.29
N LEU A 297 30.07 25.87 44.00
CA LEU A 297 30.59 27.13 43.45
C LEU A 297 31.95 27.56 44.03
N ALA A 298 32.65 26.66 44.72
CA ALA A 298 33.93 26.98 45.33
C ALA A 298 35.00 27.19 44.25
N GLN A 299 35.73 28.30 44.33
CA GLN A 299 36.82 28.65 43.42
C GLN A 299 38.14 28.75 44.18
N GLU A 300 39.14 27.98 43.76
CA GLU A 300 40.47 27.97 44.36
C GLU A 300 41.55 28.33 43.33
N ARG A 301 42.53 29.13 43.76
CA ARG A 301 43.71 29.48 42.95
C ARG A 301 44.93 28.73 43.43
N ILE A 302 45.49 27.94 42.54
CA ILE A 302 46.64 27.08 42.78
C ILE A 302 47.85 27.65 42.03
N TYR A 303 48.87 28.05 42.77
CA TYR A 303 50.08 28.62 42.18
C TYR A 303 51.16 27.56 42.04
N LEU A 304 51.51 27.22 40.81
CA LEU A 304 52.59 26.28 40.50
C LEU A 304 53.96 26.99 40.61
N GLN A 305 55.02 26.22 40.89
CA GLN A 305 56.39 26.74 40.96
C GLN A 305 56.87 27.10 39.55
N ASN A 306 57.30 28.36 39.35
CA ASN A 306 57.68 28.99 38.06
C ASN A 306 56.52 29.06 37.03
N ARG A 307 56.31 30.25 36.51
CA ARG A 307 54.96 30.81 36.43
C ARG A 307 54.42 30.86 34.99
N LEU A 308 53.90 29.76 34.45
CA LEU A 308 52.81 29.77 33.45
C LEU A 308 52.01 28.45 33.46
N THR A 309 50.70 28.56 33.23
CA THR A 309 49.81 27.43 32.94
C THR A 309 49.20 27.65 31.56
N TYR A 310 49.17 26.61 30.72
CA TYR A 310 48.73 26.73 29.33
C TYR A 310 47.80 25.58 28.94
N GLY A 311 48.33 24.43 28.51
CA GLY A 311 47.55 23.23 28.18
C GLY A 311 47.35 22.36 29.42
N LEU A 312 46.25 21.63 29.44
CA LEU A 312 45.85 20.72 30.51
C LEU A 312 45.55 19.35 29.89
N GLY A 313 45.83 18.28 30.63
CA GLY A 313 45.43 16.92 30.30
C GLY A 313 45.40 16.06 31.55
N LEU A 314 44.53 15.04 31.57
CA LEU A 314 44.43 14.07 32.65
C LEU A 314 44.96 12.71 32.16
N ASP A 315 45.61 11.96 33.05
CA ASP A 315 45.76 10.52 32.85
C ASP A 315 44.57 9.75 33.46
N TYR A 316 44.55 8.46 33.22
CA TYR A 316 43.51 7.53 33.69
C TYR A 316 43.50 7.28 35.19
N LEU A 317 44.52 7.75 35.89
CA LEU A 317 44.62 7.72 37.34
C LEU A 317 44.16 9.05 37.94
N GLY A 318 43.53 9.92 37.15
CA GLY A 318 43.05 11.24 37.56
C GLY A 318 44.16 12.26 37.76
N GLN A 319 45.37 12.06 37.24
CA GLN A 319 46.48 12.97 37.50
C GLN A 319 46.52 14.09 36.47
N LEU A 320 46.58 15.33 36.97
CA LEU A 320 46.52 16.52 36.13
C LEU A 320 47.92 16.95 35.69
N PHE A 321 48.12 17.04 34.38
CA PHE A 321 49.31 17.59 33.77
C PHE A 321 49.07 18.99 33.22
N VAL A 322 50.05 19.87 33.43
CA VAL A 322 49.97 21.28 33.03
C VAL A 322 51.25 21.68 32.30
N SER A 323 51.11 22.26 31.11
CA SER A 323 52.24 22.80 30.35
C SER A 323 52.46 24.29 30.60
N GLY A 324 53.73 24.72 30.54
CA GLY A 324 54.15 26.09 30.87
C GLY A 324 54.47 27.02 29.69
N TRP A 325 54.15 26.64 28.45
CA TRP A 325 54.48 27.41 27.23
C TRP A 325 55.90 27.98 27.24
N SER A 326 56.06 29.30 27.26
CA SER A 326 57.35 30.00 27.12
C SER A 326 58.30 29.84 28.32
N TYR A 327 57.84 29.25 29.41
CA TYR A 327 58.67 28.93 30.59
C TYR A 327 59.29 27.55 30.50
N ASN A 328 58.90 26.75 29.48
CA ASN A 328 59.50 25.45 29.17
C ASN A 328 59.43 24.52 30.37
N GLU A 329 58.24 24.33 30.93
CA GLU A 329 57.99 23.52 32.12
C GLU A 329 56.81 22.57 31.89
N LEU A 330 56.88 21.41 32.54
CA LEU A 330 55.79 20.45 32.68
C LEU A 330 55.56 20.21 34.18
N HIS A 331 54.30 20.32 34.59
CA HIS A 331 53.89 20.10 35.96
C HIS A 331 52.95 18.91 36.04
N ARG A 332 53.05 18.15 37.13
CA ARG A 332 52.06 17.15 37.53
C ARG A 332 51.45 17.57 38.86
N VAL A 333 50.12 17.60 38.93
CA VAL A 333 49.33 18.08 40.07
C VAL A 333 48.52 16.91 40.62
N ASN A 334 48.58 16.73 41.94
CA ASN A 334 47.78 15.72 42.62
C ASN A 334 46.38 16.29 42.93
N ILE A 335 45.35 15.82 42.24
CA ILE A 335 43.97 16.30 42.41
C ILE A 335 43.36 15.88 43.77
N ASN A 336 43.83 14.75 44.34
CA ASN A 336 43.29 14.15 45.56
C ASN A 336 43.83 14.78 46.86
N ARG A 337 44.87 15.62 46.80
CA ARG A 337 45.54 16.21 47.97
C ARG A 337 44.95 17.55 48.44
N LEU A 338 43.78 17.95 47.93
CA LEU A 338 43.25 19.31 48.07
C LEU A 338 42.28 19.52 49.24
N SER A 339 42.02 18.52 50.07
CA SER A 339 41.10 18.66 51.21
C SER A 339 41.75 19.41 52.38
N GLY A 340 41.57 20.73 52.43
CA GLY A 340 41.77 21.51 53.65
C GLY A 340 42.38 22.89 53.45
N THR A 341 41.65 23.91 53.91
CA THR A 341 42.13 25.29 53.96
C THR A 341 43.44 25.36 54.77
N SER A 342 44.46 26.00 54.18
CA SER A 342 45.80 26.32 54.75
C SER A 342 47.00 25.40 54.44
N PHE A 343 47.12 24.85 53.23
CA PHE A 343 48.43 24.37 52.74
C PHE A 343 49.24 25.51 52.09
N PRO A 344 50.58 25.58 52.29
CA PRO A 344 51.41 26.46 51.49
C PRO A 344 51.32 26.03 50.01
N GLN A 345 50.89 26.95 49.14
CA GLN A 345 50.64 26.73 47.70
C GLN A 345 51.81 26.06 46.95
N SER A 346 53.02 26.05 47.50
CA SER A 346 54.22 25.40 46.95
C SER A 346 54.24 23.86 47.00
N SER A 347 53.23 23.19 47.58
CA SER A 347 53.24 21.72 47.82
C SER A 347 52.18 20.90 47.05
N LEU A 348 51.49 21.49 46.07
CA LEU A 348 50.44 20.82 45.27
C LEU A 348 50.97 20.15 43.99
N GLY A 349 52.10 20.62 43.45
CA GLY A 349 52.80 19.91 42.39
C GLY A 349 53.50 18.69 42.95
N GLU A 350 53.20 17.50 42.45
CA GLU A 350 53.99 16.30 42.75
C GLU A 350 55.42 16.49 42.25
N TRP A 351 55.54 17.06 41.05
CA TRP A 351 56.82 17.51 40.50
C TRP A 351 56.63 18.59 39.42
N THR A 352 57.69 19.38 39.22
CA THR A 352 57.89 20.26 38.06
C THR A 352 59.19 19.84 37.37
N LYS A 353 59.18 19.70 36.05
CA LYS A 353 60.36 19.39 35.25
C LYS A 353 60.59 20.45 34.18
N GLY A 354 61.86 20.67 33.83
CA GLY A 354 62.20 21.45 32.64
C GLY A 354 61.69 20.73 31.39
N GLY A 355 60.74 21.35 30.73
CA GLY A 355 60.18 20.95 29.45
C GLY A 355 60.92 21.55 28.25
N PRO A 356 60.54 21.14 27.03
CA PRO A 356 61.08 21.69 25.79
C PRO A 356 60.53 23.09 25.50
N SER A 357 61.13 23.78 24.52
CA SER A 357 60.81 25.18 24.23
C SER A 357 59.35 25.38 23.80
N SER A 358 58.59 26.22 24.48
CA SER A 358 57.23 26.62 24.09
C SER A 358 56.23 25.45 23.98
N VAL A 359 56.10 24.65 25.04
CA VAL A 359 55.13 23.52 25.14
C VAL A 359 53.67 23.96 25.30
N ARG A 360 52.76 23.35 24.56
CA ARG A 360 51.35 23.77 24.48
C ARG A 360 50.41 22.64 24.90
N GLY A 361 49.83 21.87 23.97
CA GLY A 361 48.91 20.78 24.30
C GLY A 361 49.57 19.65 25.09
N VAL A 362 48.73 18.97 25.87
CA VAL A 362 49.08 17.84 26.74
C VAL A 362 48.03 16.75 26.54
N ALA A 363 48.46 15.50 26.39
CA ALA A 363 47.57 14.34 26.35
C ALA A 363 48.31 13.12 26.92
N CYS A 364 47.58 12.15 27.45
CA CYS A 364 48.16 10.96 28.09
C CYS A 364 47.71 9.70 27.36
N THR A 365 48.65 8.81 27.01
CA THR A 365 48.35 7.50 26.41
C THR A 365 48.03 6.46 27.48
N GLY A 366 47.33 5.38 27.11
CA GLY A 366 46.92 4.32 28.05
C GLY A 366 48.08 3.58 28.74
N ASP A 367 49.30 3.66 28.20
CA ASP A 367 50.51 3.18 28.87
C ASP A 367 51.07 4.14 29.94
N ASN A 368 50.29 5.17 30.29
CA ASN A 368 50.56 6.18 31.29
C ASN A 368 51.70 7.17 30.93
N ASP A 369 52.01 7.33 29.64
CA ASP A 369 52.96 8.33 29.18
C ASP A 369 52.28 9.64 28.80
N VAL A 370 53.00 10.74 28.97
CA VAL A 370 52.54 12.10 28.69
C VAL A 370 53.15 12.61 27.39
N TRP A 371 52.30 13.08 26.49
CA TRP A 371 52.67 13.66 25.21
C TRP A 371 52.48 15.17 25.19
N LEU A 372 53.42 15.88 24.57
CA LEU A 372 53.45 17.35 24.51
C LEU A 372 53.74 17.84 23.10
N ALA A 373 52.96 18.82 22.63
CA ALA A 373 53.28 19.60 21.43
C ALA A 373 54.19 20.79 21.78
N SER A 374 55.33 20.94 21.07
CA SER A 374 56.31 22.00 21.31
C SER A 374 56.48 22.91 20.09
N SER A 375 55.73 24.01 20.09
CA SER A 375 55.75 25.03 19.02
C SER A 375 57.10 25.69 18.79
N GLY A 376 57.98 25.73 19.80
CA GLY A 376 59.29 26.36 19.69
C GLY A 376 60.36 25.45 19.08
N SER A 377 60.16 24.13 19.14
CA SER A 377 61.12 23.15 18.63
C SER A 377 60.61 22.34 17.45
N ASN A 378 59.35 22.54 17.04
CA ASN A 378 58.69 21.82 15.94
C ASN A 378 58.61 20.29 16.18
N LYS A 379 58.42 19.90 17.45
CA LYS A 379 58.45 18.50 17.90
C LYS A 379 57.30 18.14 18.82
N ALA A 380 56.92 16.87 18.80
CA ALA A 380 56.19 16.22 19.87
C ALA A 380 57.18 15.54 20.84
N TYR A 381 56.89 15.57 22.14
CA TYR A 381 57.72 14.96 23.18
C TYR A 381 56.91 13.97 23.98
N ARG A 382 57.54 12.84 24.33
CA ARG A 382 56.96 11.80 25.18
C ARG A 382 57.73 11.69 26.48
N TYR A 383 57.03 11.79 27.60
CA TYR A 383 57.56 11.62 28.94
C TYR A 383 56.88 10.43 29.61
N ASP A 384 57.58 9.73 30.50
CA ASP A 384 56.90 8.85 31.45
C ASP A 384 56.15 9.67 32.52
N ASN A 385 55.24 9.02 33.26
CA ASN A 385 54.49 9.67 34.35
C ASN A 385 55.39 10.26 35.48
N ASN A 386 56.68 9.90 35.53
CA ASN A 386 57.63 10.49 36.49
C ASN A 386 58.36 11.74 35.94
N GLY A 387 58.03 12.13 34.71
CA GLY A 387 58.60 13.29 34.02
C GLY A 387 59.99 13.04 33.43
N ASN A 388 60.35 11.78 33.16
CA ASN A 388 61.56 11.44 32.41
C ASN A 388 61.27 11.41 30.91
N LEU A 389 62.12 12.09 30.12
CA LEU A 389 61.99 12.13 28.67
C LEU A 389 62.27 10.76 28.05
N LYS A 390 61.32 10.22 27.29
CA LYS A 390 61.47 8.97 26.52
C LYS A 390 61.91 9.24 25.09
N THR A 391 61.25 10.18 24.39
CA THR A 391 61.58 10.52 23.00
C THR A 391 61.12 11.91 22.59
N SER A 392 61.63 12.41 21.47
CA SER A 392 61.15 13.61 20.79
C SER A 392 61.12 13.38 19.27
N ILE A 393 60.02 13.75 18.62
CA ILE A 393 59.75 13.46 17.20
C ILE A 393 59.47 14.78 16.49
N TYR A 394 60.04 15.00 15.30
CA TYR A 394 59.71 16.18 14.47
C TYR A 394 58.36 15.97 13.81
N VAL A 395 57.45 16.93 13.96
CA VAL A 395 56.03 16.77 13.63
C VAL A 395 55.46 17.84 12.70
N GLY A 396 56.29 18.79 12.26
CA GLY A 396 55.86 19.91 11.43
C GLY A 396 56.08 21.26 12.11
N ILE A 397 55.49 22.31 11.56
CA ILE A 397 55.78 23.70 11.88
C ILE A 397 54.79 24.23 12.92
N VAL A 398 55.32 24.69 14.06
CA VAL A 398 54.52 25.25 15.17
C VAL A 398 53.41 24.28 15.63
N PRO A 399 53.74 23.06 16.11
CA PRO A 399 52.75 22.16 16.70
C PRO A 399 52.10 22.80 17.93
N THR A 400 50.78 22.72 18.03
CA THR A 400 49.99 23.37 19.08
C THR A 400 49.29 22.40 20.01
N GLY A 401 48.67 21.35 19.48
CA GLY A 401 47.85 20.41 20.24
C GLY A 401 48.29 18.96 20.09
N VAL A 402 47.88 18.15 21.05
CA VAL A 402 47.96 16.68 21.01
C VAL A 402 46.64 16.09 21.46
N ALA A 403 46.23 14.96 20.88
CA ALA A 403 45.09 14.16 21.33
C ALA A 403 45.35 12.67 21.07
N ILE A 404 44.57 11.80 21.71
CA ILE A 404 44.71 10.34 21.61
C ILE A 404 43.47 9.77 20.93
N ASP A 405 43.66 8.93 19.92
CA ASP A 405 42.56 8.24 19.23
C ASP A 405 42.18 6.91 19.89
N ALA A 406 41.17 6.24 19.33
CA ALA A 406 40.62 4.98 19.81
C ALA A 406 41.64 3.84 19.87
N ALA A 407 42.65 3.86 18.98
CA ALA A 407 43.71 2.87 18.92
C ALA A 407 44.92 3.24 19.81
N GLY A 408 44.77 4.26 20.66
CA GLY A 408 45.82 4.76 21.54
C GLY A 408 46.95 5.50 20.80
N LYS A 409 46.76 5.89 19.53
CA LYS A 409 47.74 6.66 18.77
C LYS A 409 47.67 8.14 19.13
N VAL A 410 48.79 8.83 18.94
CA VAL A 410 48.93 10.25 19.31
C VAL A 410 48.84 11.12 18.08
N TRP A 411 47.83 11.97 18.02
CA TRP A 411 47.65 12.96 16.97
C TRP A 411 48.27 14.30 17.37
N VAL A 412 48.89 14.97 16.41
CA VAL A 412 49.49 16.30 16.57
C VAL A 412 48.96 17.23 15.49
N CYS A 413 48.52 18.43 15.88
CA CYS A 413 48.08 19.46 14.96
C CYS A 413 49.06 20.65 14.95
N ASN A 414 49.29 21.19 13.75
CA ASN A 414 50.29 22.22 13.48
C ASN A 414 49.63 23.52 13.04
N ASP A 415 50.02 24.64 13.64
CA ASP A 415 49.48 25.97 13.33
C ASP A 415 50.24 26.66 12.17
N GLY A 416 51.46 26.19 11.87
CA GLY A 416 52.32 26.80 10.86
C GLY A 416 52.37 26.07 9.53
N ASP A 417 51.64 24.96 9.39
CA ASP A 417 51.41 24.20 8.15
C ASP A 417 50.03 23.53 8.20
N GLU A 418 49.56 23.00 7.07
CA GLU A 418 48.22 22.39 6.92
C GLU A 418 48.18 20.90 7.29
N PHE A 419 49.17 20.41 8.04
CA PHE A 419 49.30 19.00 8.35
C PHE A 419 48.88 18.67 9.77
N ILE A 420 48.22 17.52 9.90
CA ILE A 420 48.11 16.76 11.14
C ILE A 420 48.88 15.45 11.01
N LYS A 421 49.49 14.99 12.10
CA LYS A 421 50.33 13.79 12.11
C LYS A 421 49.94 12.85 13.21
N ARG A 422 49.84 11.56 12.89
CA ARG A 422 49.64 10.48 13.85
C ARG A 422 50.96 9.80 14.16
N ILE A 423 51.20 9.57 15.43
CA ILE A 423 52.36 8.89 15.98
C ILE A 423 51.89 7.61 16.63
N ASP A 424 52.54 6.51 16.30
CA ASP A 424 52.37 5.24 16.99
C ASP A 424 53.27 5.16 18.24
N PRO A 425 52.71 5.15 19.46
CA PRO A 425 53.51 5.05 20.68
C PRO A 425 54.27 3.73 20.78
N ALA A 426 53.83 2.64 20.14
CA ALA A 426 54.58 1.39 20.19
C ALA A 426 55.94 1.51 19.49
N THR A 427 55.99 2.24 18.36
CA THR A 427 57.19 2.41 17.53
C THR A 427 57.89 3.76 17.72
N ASN A 428 57.23 4.75 18.34
CA ASN A 428 57.68 6.15 18.43
C ASN A 428 57.95 6.79 17.05
N ALA A 429 57.15 6.43 16.05
CA ALA A 429 57.28 6.94 14.69
C ALA A 429 55.95 7.52 14.19
N ILE A 430 56.04 8.48 13.27
CA ILE A 430 54.87 8.94 12.53
C ILE A 430 54.49 7.82 11.55
N ASP A 431 53.24 7.36 11.64
CA ASP A 431 52.71 6.29 10.80
C ASP A 431 51.62 6.79 9.83
N LEU A 432 51.08 7.99 10.07
CA LEU A 432 50.14 8.67 9.18
C LEU A 432 50.34 10.19 9.20
N GLU A 433 50.25 10.81 8.03
CA GLU A 433 50.27 12.27 7.84
C GLU A 433 49.13 12.67 6.91
N LYS A 434 48.31 13.64 7.33
CA LYS A 434 47.16 14.14 6.56
C LYS A 434 47.29 15.65 6.38
N GLU A 435 47.23 16.09 5.12
CA GLU A 435 47.07 17.49 4.74
C GLU A 435 45.58 17.82 4.68
N ILE A 436 45.15 18.86 5.41
CA ILE A 436 43.80 19.40 5.32
C ILE A 436 43.88 20.63 4.42
N ILE A 437 43.67 20.41 3.13
CA ILE A 437 43.92 21.39 2.06
C ILE A 437 43.11 22.66 2.31
N GLY A 438 43.79 23.82 2.31
CA GLY A 438 43.17 25.14 2.48
C GLY A 438 42.94 25.54 3.93
N SER A 439 43.21 24.66 4.91
CA SER A 439 42.98 24.92 6.33
C SER A 439 43.71 26.14 6.89
N ASN A 440 44.81 26.57 6.25
CA ASN A 440 45.74 27.60 6.75
C ASN A 440 46.33 27.26 8.14
N GLY A 441 46.40 25.97 8.45
CA GLY A 441 46.91 25.41 9.71
C GLY A 441 45.88 25.29 10.83
N HIS A 442 46.32 24.71 11.93
CA HIS A 442 45.48 24.17 13.00
C HIS A 442 45.95 24.62 14.38
N TYR A 443 45.04 25.25 15.12
CA TYR A 443 45.32 25.75 16.46
C TYR A 443 44.51 24.98 17.52
N SER A 444 44.84 23.70 17.73
CA SER A 444 44.38 22.80 18.81
C SER A 444 45.14 22.96 20.14
N TYR A 445 44.57 22.74 21.31
CA TYR A 445 45.25 22.08 22.44
C TYR A 445 44.22 21.59 23.50
N SER A 446 43.06 21.14 23.05
CA SER A 446 41.94 20.66 23.85
C SER A 446 41.59 19.21 23.47
N ASP A 447 40.50 18.67 24.02
CA ASP A 447 40.06 17.29 23.77
C ASP A 447 39.45 17.12 22.37
N MET A 448 40.30 16.88 21.37
CA MET A 448 39.89 16.74 19.97
C MET A 448 39.17 15.41 19.67
N THR A 449 39.21 14.44 20.58
CA THR A 449 38.65 13.09 20.38
C THR A 449 37.57 12.70 21.39
N GLY A 450 37.37 13.46 22.47
CA GLY A 450 36.38 13.16 23.52
C GLY A 450 36.85 12.19 24.58
N ILE A 451 38.13 11.81 24.53
CA ILE A 451 38.69 10.80 25.43
C ILE A 451 38.61 11.23 26.91
N MET A 452 38.63 12.53 27.20
CA MET A 452 38.49 13.02 28.58
C MET A 452 37.07 12.82 29.08
N ALA A 453 36.08 13.32 28.34
CA ALA A 453 34.67 13.18 28.72
C ALA A 453 34.25 11.70 28.80
N ARG A 454 34.62 10.91 27.80
CA ARG A 454 34.20 9.51 27.67
C ARG A 454 34.89 8.56 28.63
N THR A 455 36.18 8.75 28.95
CA THR A 455 36.91 7.79 29.80
C THR A 455 37.16 8.28 31.22
N ILE A 456 37.30 9.58 31.44
CA ILE A 456 37.64 10.13 32.76
C ILE A 456 36.41 10.69 33.46
N THR A 457 35.60 11.49 32.77
CA THR A 457 34.46 12.18 33.40
C THR A 457 33.26 11.26 33.64
N THR A 458 32.89 10.40 32.67
CA THR A 458 31.55 9.75 32.66
C THR A 458 31.56 8.28 32.25
N ARG A 459 32.72 7.71 31.89
CA ARG A 459 32.90 6.30 31.47
C ARG A 459 31.70 5.74 30.70
N ILE A 460 31.65 6.06 29.41
CA ILE A 460 30.56 5.66 28.50
C ILE A 460 31.10 4.74 27.40
N GLY A 461 30.30 3.74 27.04
CA GLY A 461 30.57 2.86 25.92
C GLY A 461 29.30 2.51 25.14
N THR A 462 29.47 2.20 23.86
CA THR A 462 28.38 1.88 22.94
C THR A 462 28.68 0.60 22.17
N TRP A 463 27.66 -0.24 22.00
CA TRP A 463 27.65 -1.38 21.10
C TRP A 463 26.58 -1.13 20.04
N THR A 464 26.97 -1.11 18.77
CA THR A 464 26.05 -0.88 17.65
C THR A 464 26.01 -2.09 16.73
N VAL A 465 24.83 -2.65 16.46
CA VAL A 465 24.66 -3.82 15.58
C VAL A 465 23.51 -3.60 14.59
N ASN A 466 23.62 -4.16 13.39
CA ASN A 466 22.54 -4.17 12.40
C ASN A 466 21.94 -5.58 12.32
N PHE A 467 20.69 -5.75 12.73
CA PHE A 467 19.91 -6.94 12.46
C PHE A 467 19.31 -6.87 11.05
N ASN A 468 19.33 -7.97 10.29
CA ASN A 468 18.75 -8.08 8.95
C ASN A 468 17.66 -9.17 8.97
N SER A 469 16.42 -8.80 8.70
CA SER A 469 15.29 -9.73 8.62
C SER A 469 15.26 -10.57 7.33
N GLU A 470 16.10 -10.21 6.35
CA GLU A 470 16.13 -10.71 4.98
C GLU A 470 14.97 -10.23 4.06
N GLU A 471 13.95 -9.55 4.59
CA GLU A 471 12.79 -9.07 3.83
C GLU A 471 12.58 -7.56 3.97
N ALA A 472 12.23 -6.90 2.86
CA ALA A 472 11.86 -5.49 2.88
C ALA A 472 10.57 -5.27 3.66
N ASP A 473 10.42 -4.07 4.23
CA ASP A 473 9.19 -3.65 4.94
C ASP A 473 8.78 -4.63 6.06
N THR A 474 9.77 -5.21 6.74
CA THR A 474 9.52 -6.08 7.89
C THR A 474 9.04 -5.24 9.09
N PRO A 475 7.89 -5.56 9.70
CA PRO A 475 7.43 -4.89 10.91
C PRO A 475 8.30 -5.29 12.10
N TRP A 476 8.64 -4.33 12.97
CA TRP A 476 9.47 -4.58 14.15
C TRP A 476 8.60 -4.68 15.40
N GLY A 477 8.82 -5.73 16.21
CA GLY A 477 8.06 -6.00 17.42
C GLY A 477 8.67 -5.34 18.65
N THR A 478 9.17 -6.16 19.58
CA THR A 478 9.79 -5.69 20.83
C THR A 478 11.31 -5.82 20.82
N ILE A 479 11.97 -4.97 21.61
CA ILE A 479 13.34 -5.19 22.06
C ILE A 479 13.31 -5.53 23.54
N SER A 480 13.92 -6.64 23.95
CA SER A 480 14.01 -7.06 25.35
C SER A 480 15.41 -7.49 25.73
N TRP A 481 15.77 -7.37 27.00
CA TRP A 481 17.12 -7.72 27.48
C TRP A 481 17.15 -8.09 28.96
N ASN A 482 18.17 -8.86 29.34
CA ASN A 482 18.56 -9.06 30.72
C ASN A 482 19.81 -8.24 31.06
N SER A 483 19.75 -7.45 32.12
CA SER A 483 20.85 -6.59 32.57
C SER A 483 21.09 -6.63 34.08
N LEU A 484 22.26 -6.11 34.49
CA LEU A 484 22.54 -5.67 35.85
C LEU A 484 22.86 -4.17 35.84
N GLU A 485 21.93 -3.37 36.35
CA GLU A 485 22.02 -1.91 36.44
C GLU A 485 22.00 -1.51 37.91
N SER A 486 23.15 -1.14 38.46
CA SER A 486 23.24 -0.50 39.78
C SER A 486 22.78 0.96 39.69
N GLU A 487 22.52 1.60 40.84
CA GLU A 487 22.17 3.03 40.88
C GLU A 487 23.28 3.87 40.20
N GLY A 488 22.91 4.71 39.23
CA GLY A 488 23.86 5.51 38.45
C GLY A 488 24.57 4.78 37.31
N THR A 489 24.09 3.59 36.90
CA THR A 489 24.69 2.80 35.80
C THR A 489 23.65 2.41 34.75
N PRO A 490 23.07 3.35 33.99
CA PRO A 490 21.99 3.04 33.06
C PRO A 490 22.48 2.24 31.84
N ILE A 491 21.60 1.39 31.32
CA ILE A 491 21.67 0.88 29.94
C ILE A 491 20.56 1.54 29.13
N ILE A 492 20.94 2.23 28.06
CA ILE A 492 20.01 2.91 27.15
C ILE A 492 20.12 2.24 25.79
N ILE A 493 19.01 1.77 25.24
CA ILE A 493 18.97 1.15 23.91
C ILE A 493 18.14 2.04 22.99
N LYS A 494 18.70 2.35 21.81
CA LYS A 494 17.98 3.03 20.74
C LYS A 494 17.96 2.15 19.50
N VAL A 495 16.90 2.30 18.72
CA VAL A 495 16.72 1.58 17.46
C VAL A 495 16.30 2.51 16.33
N ARG A 496 16.65 2.14 15.10
CA ARG A 496 16.16 2.77 13.87
C ARG A 496 16.16 1.75 12.75
N SER A 497 15.30 1.93 11.76
CA SER A 497 15.14 0.97 10.68
C SER A 497 15.54 1.55 9.31
N SER A 498 15.82 0.65 8.37
CA SER A 498 16.12 0.97 6.98
C SER A 498 15.80 -0.20 6.08
N ASN A 499 15.43 0.05 4.82
CA ASN A 499 15.36 -0.98 3.78
C ASN A 499 16.66 -1.12 2.96
N ASP A 500 17.59 -0.16 3.05
CA ASP A 500 18.76 -0.09 2.15
C ASP A 500 20.10 0.16 2.88
N GLN A 501 20.08 0.29 4.21
CA GLN A 501 21.22 0.65 5.08
C GLN A 501 21.83 2.04 4.84
N THR A 502 21.21 2.87 4.00
CA THR A 502 21.66 4.23 3.68
C THR A 502 20.65 5.30 4.13
N SER A 503 19.36 5.01 3.96
CA SER A 503 18.21 5.82 4.34
C SER A 503 17.66 5.27 5.66
N TRP A 504 18.02 5.90 6.77
CA TRP A 504 17.63 5.44 8.10
C TRP A 504 16.50 6.29 8.68
N SER A 505 15.58 5.65 9.40
CA SER A 505 14.59 6.37 10.21
C SER A 505 15.25 7.18 11.33
N SER A 506 14.47 8.09 11.93
CA SER A 506 14.83 8.67 13.23
C SER A 506 15.00 7.57 14.28
N TRP A 507 15.85 7.83 15.27
CA TRP A 507 16.03 6.94 16.41
C TRP A 507 14.82 6.94 17.34
N GLU A 508 14.41 5.76 17.78
CA GLU A 508 13.48 5.52 18.89
C GLU A 508 14.26 4.97 20.09
N GLU A 509 13.98 5.46 21.30
CA GLU A 509 14.46 4.82 22.54
C GLU A 509 13.57 3.61 22.85
N ALA A 510 14.18 2.43 22.96
CA ALA A 510 13.48 1.20 23.26
C ALA A 510 13.39 0.99 24.78
N PHE A 511 12.22 0.57 25.26
CA PHE A 511 12.00 0.16 26.64
C PHE A 511 11.87 -1.36 26.72
N ASN A 512 12.46 -1.96 27.77
CA ASN A 512 12.63 -3.40 27.87
C ASN A 512 11.29 -4.17 27.79
N GLY A 513 11.06 -4.86 26.67
CA GLY A 513 9.87 -5.67 26.40
C GLY A 513 8.66 -4.89 25.88
N ASP A 514 8.77 -3.58 25.67
CA ASP A 514 7.71 -2.76 25.07
C ASP A 514 7.75 -2.86 23.54
N GLN A 515 6.59 -2.67 22.91
CA GLN A 515 6.45 -2.60 21.45
C GLN A 515 7.06 -1.31 20.91
N LEU A 516 7.84 -1.43 19.83
CA LEU A 516 8.32 -0.27 19.09
C LEU A 516 7.14 0.45 18.44
N SER A 517 7.13 1.77 18.55
CA SER A 517 5.95 2.59 18.26
C SER A 517 6.16 3.64 17.17
N SER A 518 7.42 4.03 16.95
CA SER A 518 7.80 5.07 16.00
C SER A 518 8.80 4.60 14.95
N THR A 519 9.40 3.43 15.15
CA THR A 519 10.29 2.76 14.22
C THR A 519 9.46 2.17 13.08
N PRO A 520 9.59 2.66 11.84
CA PRO A 520 8.84 2.14 10.71
C PRO A 520 9.34 0.76 10.31
N ASP A 521 8.53 0.06 9.52
CA ASP A 521 8.92 -1.22 8.93
C ASP A 521 10.18 -1.08 8.07
N GLY A 522 11.00 -2.11 8.02
CA GLY A 522 12.19 -2.12 7.17
C GLY A 522 12.96 -3.43 7.26
N GLN A 523 13.86 -3.69 6.32
CA GLN A 523 14.68 -4.90 6.32
C GLN A 523 15.74 -4.95 7.43
N TYR A 524 16.29 -3.80 7.78
CA TYR A 524 17.39 -3.66 8.72
C TYR A 524 16.93 -2.92 9.96
N LEU A 525 17.24 -3.45 11.13
CA LEU A 525 17.11 -2.75 12.41
C LEU A 525 18.50 -2.49 12.97
N GLN A 526 18.91 -1.23 13.02
CA GLN A 526 20.11 -0.84 13.73
C GLN A 526 19.78 -0.60 15.19
N ILE A 527 20.58 -1.20 16.07
CA ILE A 527 20.44 -1.14 17.52
C ILE A 527 21.71 -0.51 18.07
N GLU A 528 21.57 0.56 18.84
CA GLU A 528 22.66 1.18 19.60
C GLU A 528 22.39 0.97 21.09
N THR A 529 23.25 0.21 21.75
CA THR A 529 23.22 -0.02 23.19
C THR A 529 24.29 0.83 23.85
N THR A 530 23.90 1.73 24.74
CA THR A 530 24.78 2.59 25.53
C THR A 530 24.86 2.08 26.96
N LEU A 531 26.09 1.85 27.44
CA LEU A 531 26.41 1.59 28.83
C LEU A 531 27.09 2.85 29.40
N GLN A 532 26.66 3.32 30.56
CA GLN A 532 27.23 4.51 31.22
C GLN A 532 27.37 4.30 32.73
N THR A 533 28.31 5.00 33.37
CA THR A 533 28.37 5.11 34.84
C THR A 533 28.58 6.56 35.27
N ASP A 534 27.71 7.06 36.16
CA ASP A 534 27.75 8.44 36.64
C ASP A 534 28.67 8.61 37.86
N GLU A 535 28.88 7.54 38.63
CA GLU A 535 29.74 7.51 39.83
C GLU A 535 30.34 6.09 40.03
N ASP A 536 31.59 6.01 40.52
CA ASP A 536 32.34 4.77 40.82
C ASP A 536 32.73 3.87 39.62
N GLU A 537 33.58 2.86 39.86
CA GLU A 537 34.08 1.94 38.83
C GLU A 537 33.13 0.76 38.52
N VAL A 538 31.85 0.84 38.88
CA VAL A 538 30.92 -0.28 38.66
C VAL A 538 30.33 -0.18 37.26
N SER A 539 30.72 -1.11 36.38
CA SER A 539 30.12 -1.21 35.05
C SER A 539 28.68 -1.76 35.13
N PRO A 540 27.71 -1.21 34.38
CA PRO A 540 26.51 -1.96 34.06
C PRO A 540 26.86 -3.19 33.21
N ILE A 541 26.02 -4.21 33.25
CA ILE A 541 26.22 -5.45 32.47
C ILE A 541 24.97 -5.73 31.64
N LEU A 542 25.15 -5.97 30.35
CA LEU A 542 24.13 -6.54 29.46
C LEU A 542 24.45 -8.03 29.26
N TYR A 543 23.55 -8.91 29.69
CA TYR A 543 23.72 -10.36 29.52
C TYR A 543 23.23 -10.83 28.16
N ASP A 544 22.11 -10.29 27.69
CA ASP A 544 21.54 -10.60 26.39
C ASP A 544 20.71 -9.44 25.85
N LEU A 545 20.42 -9.46 24.56
CA LEU A 545 19.44 -8.60 23.89
C LEU A 545 18.68 -9.40 22.85
N THR A 546 17.35 -9.36 22.87
CA THR A 546 16.48 -10.05 21.93
C THR A 546 15.67 -9.05 21.10
N VAL A 547 15.69 -9.25 19.79
CA VAL A 547 14.87 -8.56 18.80
C VAL A 547 13.77 -9.51 18.35
N GLU A 548 12.52 -9.10 18.54
CA GLU A 548 11.35 -9.78 18.00
C GLU A 548 10.85 -9.04 16.76
N ILE A 549 10.50 -9.79 15.71
CA ILE A 549 9.80 -9.24 14.55
C ILE A 549 8.32 -9.09 14.89
N GLY A 550 7.66 -8.08 14.33
CA GLY A 550 6.22 -7.86 14.48
C GLY A 550 5.41 -8.83 13.62
N ASN A 551 4.08 -8.81 13.76
CA ASN A 551 3.20 -9.67 12.99
C ASN A 551 3.31 -9.41 11.48
N LEU A 552 3.61 -10.45 10.70
CA LEU A 552 3.67 -10.37 9.25
C LEU A 552 2.27 -10.51 8.65
N PRO A 553 1.94 -9.77 7.58
CA PRO A 553 0.65 -9.95 6.93
C PRO A 553 0.56 -11.34 6.28
N PRO A 554 -0.65 -11.95 6.23
CA PRO A 554 -0.85 -13.21 5.52
C PRO A 554 -0.64 -13.02 4.01
N VAL A 555 -0.50 -14.12 3.29
CA VAL A 555 -0.52 -14.18 1.82
C VAL A 555 -1.89 -14.67 1.36
N ALA A 556 -2.68 -13.79 0.75
CA ALA A 556 -3.96 -14.12 0.12
C ALA A 556 -3.75 -14.85 -1.22
N GLU A 557 -4.53 -15.90 -1.45
CA GLU A 557 -4.57 -16.63 -2.72
C GLU A 557 -6.03 -16.95 -3.05
N ALA A 558 -6.64 -16.15 -3.93
CA ALA A 558 -8.05 -16.23 -4.33
C ALA A 558 -8.34 -17.44 -5.24
N GLY A 559 -7.30 -18.10 -5.77
CA GLY A 559 -7.42 -19.28 -6.60
C GLY A 559 -7.90 -18.99 -8.02
N GLY A 560 -8.80 -19.84 -8.54
CA GLY A 560 -9.38 -19.70 -9.88
C GLY A 560 -8.42 -19.96 -11.06
N PRO A 561 -8.73 -19.45 -12.27
CA PRO A 561 -9.94 -18.68 -12.63
C PRO A 561 -11.23 -19.49 -12.46
N TYR A 562 -12.36 -18.80 -12.22
CA TYR A 562 -13.67 -19.44 -12.03
C TYR A 562 -14.56 -19.24 -13.25
N VAL A 563 -15.24 -20.30 -13.68
CA VAL A 563 -16.16 -20.29 -14.81
C VAL A 563 -17.45 -20.99 -14.43
N GLY A 564 -18.59 -20.35 -14.71
CA GLY A 564 -19.92 -20.84 -14.36
C GLY A 564 -20.97 -20.48 -15.40
N TYR A 565 -22.21 -20.79 -15.05
CA TYR A 565 -23.42 -20.39 -15.77
C TYR A 565 -24.33 -19.71 -14.76
N GLU A 566 -25.12 -18.74 -15.19
CA GLU A 566 -26.04 -18.06 -14.28
C GLU A 566 -27.04 -19.03 -13.63
N GLY A 567 -27.53 -18.66 -12.45
CA GLY A 567 -28.39 -19.49 -11.62
C GLY A 567 -27.69 -20.73 -11.02
N SER A 568 -26.42 -20.98 -11.35
CA SER A 568 -25.63 -22.11 -10.83
C SER A 568 -24.62 -21.67 -9.77
N GLU A 569 -24.45 -22.52 -8.74
CA GLU A 569 -23.46 -22.29 -7.67
C GLU A 569 -22.02 -22.38 -8.20
N VAL A 570 -21.20 -21.36 -7.92
CA VAL A 570 -19.75 -21.36 -8.13
C VAL A 570 -19.04 -21.49 -6.78
N ILE A 571 -18.06 -22.39 -6.70
CA ILE A 571 -17.30 -22.66 -5.47
C ILE A 571 -15.95 -21.97 -5.56
N PHE A 572 -15.75 -20.97 -4.69
CA PHE A 572 -14.49 -20.26 -4.46
C PHE A 572 -13.67 -20.98 -3.41
N ASP A 573 -12.35 -21.07 -3.61
CA ASP A 573 -11.43 -21.79 -2.73
C ASP A 573 -10.15 -20.98 -2.49
N ALA A 574 -10.08 -20.33 -1.33
CA ALA A 574 -8.92 -19.60 -0.84
C ALA A 574 -7.92 -20.46 -0.05
N SER A 575 -8.01 -21.79 -0.12
CA SER A 575 -7.16 -22.69 0.69
C SER A 575 -5.67 -22.64 0.34
N GLY A 576 -5.29 -21.96 -0.74
CA GLY A 576 -3.91 -21.61 -1.04
C GLY A 576 -3.33 -20.51 -0.15
N SER A 577 -4.18 -19.75 0.55
CA SER A 577 -3.76 -18.65 1.41
C SER A 577 -2.97 -19.18 2.60
N SER A 578 -1.95 -18.44 3.03
CA SER A 578 -1.07 -18.85 4.12
C SER A 578 -0.63 -17.68 4.97
N ASP A 579 -0.18 -17.98 6.17
CA ASP A 579 0.34 -16.99 7.12
C ASP A 579 1.76 -17.41 7.52
N PRO A 580 2.78 -16.55 7.35
CA PRO A 580 4.17 -16.90 7.66
C PRO A 580 4.46 -17.14 9.14
N ASP A 581 3.76 -16.46 10.06
CA ASP A 581 4.04 -16.45 11.50
C ASP A 581 2.82 -16.80 12.38
N GLY A 582 1.62 -16.83 11.81
CA GLY A 582 0.37 -17.14 12.51
C GLY A 582 -0.55 -18.11 11.78
N THR A 583 -1.85 -17.84 11.91
CA THR A 583 -2.93 -18.55 11.24
C THR A 583 -4.02 -17.62 10.73
N ILE A 584 -4.49 -17.84 9.50
CA ILE A 584 -5.64 -17.10 8.95
C ILE A 584 -6.93 -17.46 9.72
N ILE A 585 -7.63 -16.45 10.22
CA ILE A 585 -8.89 -16.61 10.97
C ILE A 585 -10.13 -16.15 10.19
N LEU A 586 -9.96 -15.36 9.13
CA LEU A 586 -11.08 -14.77 8.40
C LEU A 586 -10.78 -14.67 6.90
N TYR A 587 -11.77 -15.03 6.08
CA TYR A 587 -11.80 -14.89 4.63
C TYR A 587 -13.04 -14.07 4.28
N GLU A 588 -12.83 -12.96 3.58
CA GLU A 588 -13.88 -12.05 3.13
C GLU A 588 -13.82 -11.94 1.61
N TRP A 589 -14.97 -12.03 0.95
CA TRP A 589 -15.09 -11.95 -0.50
C TRP A 589 -15.96 -10.76 -0.90
N ASP A 590 -15.46 -10.02 -1.87
CA ASP A 590 -16.12 -8.91 -2.56
C ASP A 590 -16.35 -9.38 -4.01
N PHE A 591 -17.61 -9.62 -4.36
CA PHE A 591 -18.02 -10.25 -5.62
C PHE A 591 -18.37 -9.25 -6.74
N ASP A 592 -18.48 -7.97 -6.43
CA ASP A 592 -18.87 -6.91 -7.39
C ASP A 592 -17.86 -5.76 -7.51
N GLU A 593 -16.73 -5.86 -6.80
CA GLU A 593 -15.62 -4.90 -6.78
C GLU A 593 -16.02 -3.50 -6.30
N ASP A 594 -17.09 -3.37 -5.51
CA ASP A 594 -17.54 -2.08 -4.98
C ASP A 594 -16.77 -1.63 -3.72
N GLY A 595 -15.92 -2.52 -3.17
CA GLY A 595 -15.11 -2.32 -1.97
C GLY A 595 -15.83 -2.65 -0.66
N VAL A 596 -17.10 -3.08 -0.73
CA VAL A 596 -17.83 -3.78 0.31
C VAL A 596 -17.56 -5.28 0.14
N TYR A 597 -17.52 -6.01 1.26
CA TYR A 597 -17.31 -7.45 1.24
C TYR A 597 -18.63 -8.09 1.62
N GLU A 598 -19.31 -8.70 0.64
CA GLU A 598 -20.67 -9.24 0.79
C GLU A 598 -20.65 -10.46 1.71
N GLU A 599 -19.55 -11.21 1.69
CA GLU A 599 -19.46 -12.49 2.34
C GLU A 599 -18.21 -12.64 3.20
N SER A 600 -18.38 -13.19 4.40
CA SER A 600 -17.29 -13.47 5.33
C SER A 600 -17.42 -14.88 5.91
N SER A 601 -16.29 -15.53 6.15
CA SER A 601 -16.22 -16.93 6.58
C SER A 601 -14.90 -17.24 7.29
N ILE A 602 -14.93 -18.21 8.20
CA ILE A 602 -13.71 -18.82 8.77
C ILE A 602 -13.21 -20.03 7.94
N SER A 603 -14.03 -20.47 6.98
CA SER A 603 -13.69 -21.54 6.02
C SER A 603 -13.11 -20.90 4.76
N PRO A 604 -12.02 -21.45 4.20
CA PRO A 604 -11.39 -20.93 2.98
C PRO A 604 -12.27 -21.10 1.74
N THR A 605 -13.31 -21.95 1.80
CA THR A 605 -14.23 -22.17 0.70
C THR A 605 -15.51 -21.35 0.85
N LYS A 606 -15.97 -20.73 -0.23
CA LYS A 606 -17.25 -20.01 -0.30
C LYS A 606 -18.04 -20.41 -1.54
N VAL A 607 -19.37 -20.36 -1.45
CA VAL A 607 -20.26 -20.54 -2.60
C VAL A 607 -20.95 -19.23 -2.89
N PHE A 608 -21.01 -18.85 -4.16
CA PHE A 608 -21.73 -17.68 -4.65
C PHE A 608 -22.43 -18.03 -5.96
N THR A 609 -23.57 -17.39 -6.21
CA THR A 609 -24.38 -17.60 -7.41
C THR A 609 -24.67 -16.24 -8.01
N TRP A 610 -24.33 -16.06 -9.29
CA TRP A 610 -24.80 -14.95 -10.10
C TRP A 610 -26.16 -15.29 -10.68
N ASN A 611 -27.04 -14.31 -10.70
CA ASN A 611 -28.41 -14.45 -11.21
C ASN A 611 -28.56 -13.90 -12.62
N ASP A 612 -27.43 -13.51 -13.22
CA ASP A 612 -27.29 -12.89 -14.53
C ASP A 612 -25.89 -13.24 -15.06
N ASP A 613 -25.64 -12.99 -16.33
CA ASP A 613 -24.31 -13.14 -16.91
C ASP A 613 -23.31 -12.15 -16.25
N HIS A 614 -22.03 -12.54 -16.19
CA HIS A 614 -21.04 -11.73 -15.49
C HIS A 614 -19.64 -11.95 -16.03
N LEU A 615 -18.93 -10.85 -16.27
CA LEU A 615 -17.50 -10.81 -16.51
C LEU A 615 -16.88 -9.75 -15.62
N GLY A 616 -16.15 -10.18 -14.60
CA GLY A 616 -15.60 -9.26 -13.61
C GLY A 616 -14.54 -9.89 -12.71
N ALA A 617 -13.97 -9.03 -11.88
CA ALA A 617 -13.01 -9.41 -10.87
C ALA A 617 -13.74 -9.63 -9.53
N VAL A 618 -13.26 -10.61 -8.76
CA VAL A 618 -13.67 -10.89 -7.40
C VAL A 618 -12.46 -10.70 -6.49
N ASN A 619 -12.62 -9.95 -5.40
CA ASN A 619 -11.57 -9.68 -4.44
C ASN A 619 -11.70 -10.58 -3.21
N LEU A 620 -10.60 -11.20 -2.81
CA LEU A 620 -10.45 -11.87 -1.54
C LEU A 620 -9.68 -10.95 -0.59
N ARG A 621 -10.13 -10.85 0.67
CA ARG A 621 -9.33 -10.40 1.80
C ARG A 621 -9.19 -11.52 2.82
N VAL A 622 -7.96 -11.78 3.25
CA VAL A 622 -7.68 -12.71 4.35
C VAL A 622 -7.09 -11.95 5.52
N THR A 623 -7.48 -12.34 6.74
CA THR A 623 -7.01 -11.73 7.99
C THR A 623 -6.49 -12.81 8.94
N ASP A 624 -5.33 -12.55 9.54
CA ASP A 624 -4.66 -13.45 10.50
C ASP A 624 -5.15 -13.30 11.95
N ASP A 625 -4.57 -14.10 12.86
CA ASP A 625 -4.93 -14.13 14.27
C ASP A 625 -4.42 -12.95 15.10
N GLU A 626 -3.57 -12.10 14.55
CA GLU A 626 -3.07 -10.87 15.17
C GLU A 626 -3.67 -9.58 14.55
N GLY A 627 -4.48 -9.73 13.50
CA GLY A 627 -5.28 -8.69 12.86
C GLY A 627 -4.68 -8.07 11.60
N ALA A 628 -3.54 -8.54 11.08
CA ALA A 628 -3.06 -8.08 9.77
C ALA A 628 -3.82 -8.80 8.64
N SER A 629 -3.86 -8.16 7.47
CA SER A 629 -4.66 -8.63 6.35
C SER A 629 -3.98 -8.37 5.02
N SER A 630 -4.31 -9.19 4.02
CA SER A 630 -3.88 -9.02 2.63
C SER A 630 -5.01 -9.37 1.68
N THR A 631 -4.87 -8.95 0.43
CA THR A 631 -5.87 -9.13 -0.61
C THR A 631 -5.31 -9.77 -1.86
N ASP A 632 -6.13 -10.55 -2.56
CA ASP A 632 -5.85 -11.09 -3.89
C ASP A 632 -7.11 -10.99 -4.78
N THR A 633 -6.92 -10.93 -6.09
CA THR A 633 -8.00 -10.68 -7.06
C THR A 633 -8.02 -11.78 -8.12
N VAL A 634 -9.22 -12.27 -8.44
CA VAL A 634 -9.41 -13.34 -9.42
C VAL A 634 -10.49 -12.98 -10.44
N GLU A 635 -10.30 -13.37 -11.70
CA GLU A 635 -11.29 -13.20 -12.77
C GLU A 635 -12.36 -14.30 -12.72
N VAL A 636 -13.61 -13.91 -12.88
CA VAL A 636 -14.79 -14.79 -12.93
C VAL A 636 -15.56 -14.55 -14.23
N ILE A 637 -15.97 -15.66 -14.86
CA ILE A 637 -16.78 -15.65 -16.09
C ILE A 637 -18.04 -16.48 -15.86
N ILE A 638 -19.20 -15.84 -15.85
CA ILE A 638 -20.53 -16.47 -15.80
C ILE A 638 -21.18 -16.31 -17.16
N HIS A 639 -21.55 -17.43 -17.76
CA HIS A 639 -22.19 -17.46 -19.08
C HIS A 639 -23.72 -17.45 -18.97
N ASN A 640 -24.37 -16.65 -19.82
CA ASN A 640 -25.81 -16.71 -20.11
C ASN A 640 -26.25 -18.15 -20.50
N VAL A 641 -27.44 -18.53 -20.02
CA VAL A 641 -28.19 -19.74 -20.30
C VAL A 641 -29.51 -19.40 -21.02
N ALA A 642 -29.54 -19.61 -22.34
CA ALA A 642 -30.72 -19.39 -23.16
C ALA A 642 -32.05 -19.98 -22.61
N PRO A 643 -33.20 -19.32 -22.86
CA PRO A 643 -34.48 -19.69 -22.29
C PRO A 643 -35.00 -21.03 -22.80
N ILE A 644 -35.70 -21.75 -21.93
CA ILE A 644 -36.42 -22.99 -22.26
C ILE A 644 -37.86 -22.62 -22.64
N VAL A 645 -38.25 -22.94 -23.87
CA VAL A 645 -39.53 -22.53 -24.47
C VAL A 645 -40.40 -23.74 -24.80
N THR A 646 -41.71 -23.65 -24.55
CA THR A 646 -42.70 -24.66 -24.95
C THR A 646 -44.02 -24.04 -25.43
N ILE A 647 -44.65 -24.65 -26.44
CA ILE A 647 -46.04 -24.39 -26.84
C ILE A 647 -46.91 -25.43 -26.14
N ASP A 648 -47.48 -25.04 -24.99
CA ASP A 648 -48.14 -25.97 -24.07
C ASP A 648 -49.55 -26.37 -24.49
N ASN A 649 -50.35 -25.42 -24.99
CA ASN A 649 -51.74 -25.67 -25.33
C ASN A 649 -52.19 -24.85 -26.55
N ILE A 650 -52.97 -25.50 -27.41
CA ILE A 650 -53.61 -24.86 -28.57
C ILE A 650 -55.08 -25.28 -28.54
N GLU A 651 -55.97 -24.31 -28.33
CA GLU A 651 -57.40 -24.56 -28.15
C GLU A 651 -58.27 -23.66 -29.02
N GLN A 652 -59.35 -24.24 -29.55
CA GLN A 652 -60.43 -23.50 -30.18
C GLN A 652 -61.74 -24.00 -29.60
N ILE A 653 -62.61 -23.06 -29.21
CA ILE A 653 -63.89 -23.40 -28.59
C ILE A 653 -64.82 -24.01 -29.64
N GLN A 654 -65.12 -25.30 -29.50
CA GLN A 654 -65.98 -26.04 -30.40
C GLN A 654 -67.06 -26.81 -29.62
N LYS A 655 -68.25 -26.94 -30.22
CA LYS A 655 -69.35 -27.77 -29.66
C LYS A 655 -69.27 -29.25 -30.09
N PHE A 656 -68.23 -29.61 -30.86
CA PHE A 656 -68.00 -30.95 -31.38
C PHE A 656 -66.50 -31.26 -31.37
N GLU A 657 -66.18 -32.56 -31.44
CA GLU A 657 -64.79 -33.03 -31.46
C GLU A 657 -64.25 -33.11 -32.90
N LEU A 658 -63.04 -32.60 -33.09
CA LEU A 658 -62.21 -32.77 -34.28
C LEU A 658 -61.06 -33.74 -34.00
N GLU A 659 -60.30 -34.07 -35.05
CA GLU A 659 -59.03 -34.78 -34.89
C GLU A 659 -58.03 -33.91 -34.12
N GLU A 660 -57.05 -34.54 -33.48
CA GLU A 660 -56.00 -33.85 -32.73
C GLU A 660 -55.26 -32.85 -33.64
N SER A 661 -54.84 -31.71 -33.08
CA SER A 661 -54.20 -30.60 -33.82
C SER A 661 -55.01 -30.06 -35.00
N THR A 662 -56.32 -30.28 -35.04
CA THR A 662 -57.21 -29.79 -36.10
C THR A 662 -58.14 -28.70 -35.60
N PHE A 663 -58.20 -27.61 -36.34
CA PHE A 663 -58.99 -26.43 -36.03
C PHE A 663 -59.76 -25.94 -37.26
N ILE A 664 -60.62 -24.95 -37.08
CA ILE A 664 -61.54 -24.45 -38.10
C ILE A 664 -61.15 -23.04 -38.51
N MET A 665 -61.13 -22.80 -39.81
CA MET A 665 -60.87 -21.47 -40.36
C MET A 665 -61.89 -20.42 -39.86
N ARG A 666 -61.50 -19.14 -39.82
CA ARG A 666 -62.33 -17.98 -39.42
C ARG A 666 -62.87 -17.96 -37.98
N ASP A 667 -62.45 -18.91 -37.15
CA ASP A 667 -62.71 -18.89 -35.71
C ASP A 667 -61.38 -18.63 -34.97
N PHE A 668 -61.43 -17.93 -33.84
CA PHE A 668 -60.24 -17.67 -33.02
C PHE A 668 -59.67 -18.97 -32.45
N ILE A 669 -58.35 -19.15 -32.56
CA ILE A 669 -57.58 -20.21 -31.92
C ILE A 669 -56.69 -19.54 -30.89
N LYS A 670 -56.72 -20.04 -29.66
CA LYS A 670 -55.92 -19.56 -28.55
C LYS A 670 -54.69 -20.46 -28.40
N PHE A 671 -53.52 -19.85 -28.35
CA PHE A 671 -52.22 -20.51 -28.16
C PHE A 671 -51.65 -20.07 -26.82
N THR A 672 -51.16 -21.04 -26.05
CA THR A 672 -50.47 -20.82 -24.79
C THR A 672 -49.00 -21.23 -24.96
N GLY A 673 -48.08 -20.29 -24.76
CA GLY A 673 -46.64 -20.53 -24.73
C GLY A 673 -46.08 -20.30 -23.33
N MET A 674 -45.08 -21.09 -22.95
CA MET A 674 -44.32 -20.95 -21.73
C MET A 674 -42.85 -20.67 -22.05
N ALA A 675 -42.21 -19.81 -21.26
CA ALA A 675 -40.76 -19.68 -21.23
C ALA A 675 -40.25 -19.71 -19.79
N TYR A 676 -39.12 -20.40 -19.59
CA TYR A 676 -38.38 -20.44 -18.34
C TYR A 676 -36.94 -20.03 -18.59
N ASP A 677 -36.45 -19.06 -17.83
CA ASP A 677 -35.06 -18.62 -17.86
C ASP A 677 -34.46 -18.62 -16.43
N PRO A 678 -33.30 -19.27 -16.19
CA PRO A 678 -32.63 -19.18 -14.90
C PRO A 678 -32.02 -17.81 -14.59
N GLY A 679 -31.72 -16.99 -15.60
CA GLY A 679 -31.17 -15.64 -15.47
C GLY A 679 -32.21 -14.57 -15.13
N SER A 680 -31.76 -13.32 -15.05
CA SER A 680 -32.58 -12.15 -14.76
C SER A 680 -32.93 -11.39 -16.04
N ASP A 681 -33.32 -12.12 -17.08
CA ASP A 681 -33.44 -11.59 -18.44
C ASP A 681 -34.80 -10.96 -18.78
N ASP A 682 -34.75 -10.01 -19.72
CA ASP A 682 -35.89 -9.53 -20.49
C ASP A 682 -36.26 -10.54 -21.59
N LEU A 683 -37.46 -11.12 -21.52
CA LEU A 683 -37.90 -12.13 -22.49
C LEU A 683 -38.77 -11.54 -23.61
N ILE A 684 -38.36 -11.76 -24.87
CA ILE A 684 -39.06 -11.32 -26.09
C ILE A 684 -39.71 -12.53 -26.76
N PHE A 685 -41.03 -12.65 -26.64
CA PHE A 685 -41.83 -13.69 -27.30
C PHE A 685 -42.16 -13.27 -28.74
N ILE A 686 -41.89 -14.16 -29.70
CA ILE A 686 -42.12 -13.98 -31.13
C ILE A 686 -42.88 -15.20 -31.67
N TRP A 687 -44.15 -15.00 -32.01
CA TRP A 687 -45.00 -16.01 -32.66
C TRP A 687 -45.02 -15.84 -34.17
N ASP A 688 -44.48 -16.81 -34.92
CA ASP A 688 -44.70 -16.97 -36.36
C ASP A 688 -45.84 -17.97 -36.59
N TRP A 689 -46.90 -17.51 -37.25
CA TRP A 689 -48.11 -18.28 -37.51
C TRP A 689 -48.02 -19.22 -38.72
N GLY A 690 -46.98 -19.11 -39.55
CA GLY A 690 -46.75 -19.96 -40.71
C GLY A 690 -47.72 -19.74 -41.89
N ASP A 691 -48.67 -18.81 -41.78
CA ASP A 691 -49.64 -18.46 -42.84
C ASP A 691 -49.28 -17.21 -43.64
N GLY A 692 -48.14 -16.60 -43.33
CA GLY A 692 -47.64 -15.37 -43.96
C GLY A 692 -48.26 -14.08 -43.42
N THR A 693 -49.03 -14.14 -42.33
CA THR A 693 -49.40 -12.95 -41.55
C THR A 693 -48.22 -12.45 -40.71
N ASP A 694 -48.29 -11.21 -40.24
CA ASP A 694 -47.23 -10.63 -39.41
C ASP A 694 -47.13 -11.37 -38.06
N SER A 695 -45.90 -11.62 -37.60
CA SER A 695 -45.65 -12.23 -36.30
C SER A 695 -46.18 -11.38 -35.15
N THR A 696 -46.62 -12.04 -34.08
CA THR A 696 -46.96 -11.36 -32.83
C THR A 696 -45.72 -11.30 -31.95
N VAL A 697 -45.36 -10.08 -31.51
CA VAL A 697 -44.18 -9.85 -30.67
C VAL A 697 -44.60 -9.20 -29.35
N THR A 698 -44.20 -9.79 -28.23
CA THR A 698 -44.43 -9.28 -26.87
C THR A 698 -43.13 -9.29 -26.09
N THR A 699 -42.84 -8.20 -25.37
CA THR A 699 -41.66 -8.10 -24.51
C THR A 699 -42.08 -8.07 -23.05
N TYR A 700 -41.43 -8.91 -22.24
CA TYR A 700 -41.58 -8.96 -20.79
C TYR A 700 -40.29 -8.42 -20.16
N ILE A 701 -40.38 -7.22 -19.59
CA ILE A 701 -39.22 -6.54 -18.97
C ILE A 701 -39.06 -7.00 -17.52
N ASN A 702 -37.84 -7.37 -17.15
CA ASN A 702 -37.42 -7.85 -15.85
C ASN A 702 -36.08 -7.19 -15.43
N ASP A 703 -36.13 -5.91 -15.07
CA ASP A 703 -34.97 -5.22 -14.49
C ASP A 703 -34.66 -5.74 -13.05
N GLU A 704 -33.77 -6.71 -12.96
CA GLU A 704 -32.92 -7.12 -11.82
C GLU A 704 -33.56 -7.69 -10.54
N SER A 705 -34.85 -8.08 -10.50
CA SER A 705 -35.47 -8.48 -9.22
C SER A 705 -36.32 -9.75 -9.19
N SER A 706 -36.47 -10.45 -10.31
CA SER A 706 -37.11 -11.78 -10.32
C SER A 706 -36.31 -12.78 -11.14
N TYR A 707 -35.77 -13.81 -10.48
CA TYR A 707 -35.15 -14.99 -11.09
C TYR A 707 -35.49 -16.24 -10.24
N PRO A 708 -35.64 -17.43 -10.83
CA PRO A 708 -35.75 -17.64 -12.28
C PRO A 708 -37.05 -17.02 -12.84
N VAL A 709 -37.04 -16.63 -14.11
CA VAL A 709 -38.18 -16.06 -14.81
C VAL A 709 -39.03 -17.18 -15.42
N GLU A 710 -40.33 -17.17 -15.15
CA GLU A 710 -41.28 -18.08 -15.78
C GLU A 710 -42.50 -17.30 -16.28
N ILE A 711 -42.73 -17.30 -17.59
CA ILE A 711 -43.80 -16.53 -18.25
C ILE A 711 -44.75 -17.46 -19.00
N GLU A 712 -46.05 -17.33 -18.70
CA GLU A 712 -47.14 -17.89 -19.51
C GLU A 712 -47.71 -16.78 -20.40
N GLU A 713 -47.60 -16.94 -21.72
CA GLU A 713 -48.23 -16.05 -22.69
C GLU A 713 -49.43 -16.73 -23.36
N ILE A 714 -50.52 -15.98 -23.49
CA ILE A 714 -51.72 -16.39 -24.21
C ILE A 714 -51.99 -15.41 -25.35
N VAL A 715 -51.97 -15.92 -26.57
CA VAL A 715 -52.24 -15.16 -27.80
C VAL A 715 -53.34 -15.82 -28.63
N GLU A 716 -54.10 -15.02 -29.37
CA GLU A 716 -55.18 -15.50 -30.24
C GLU A 716 -54.83 -15.23 -31.71
N HIS A 717 -55.01 -16.22 -32.59
CA HIS A 717 -54.83 -16.08 -34.04
C HIS A 717 -56.00 -16.70 -34.82
N THR A 718 -56.24 -16.23 -36.04
CA THR A 718 -57.30 -16.75 -36.94
C THR A 718 -56.78 -17.02 -38.33
N TYR A 719 -57.02 -18.23 -38.84
CA TYR A 719 -56.61 -18.64 -40.18
C TYR A 719 -57.73 -18.45 -41.20
N ASN A 720 -57.42 -17.78 -42.31
CA ASN A 720 -58.37 -17.46 -43.38
C ASN A 720 -58.43 -18.51 -44.50
N GLU A 721 -57.45 -19.40 -44.56
CA GLU A 721 -57.36 -20.47 -45.55
C GLU A 721 -57.22 -21.83 -44.87
N THR A 722 -57.54 -22.89 -45.61
CA THR A 722 -57.37 -24.27 -45.17
C THR A 722 -55.98 -24.75 -45.50
N GLY A 723 -55.31 -25.44 -44.59
CA GLY A 723 -53.95 -25.89 -44.81
C GLY A 723 -53.34 -26.50 -43.55
N GLU A 724 -52.10 -26.96 -43.68
CA GLU A 724 -51.23 -27.32 -42.57
C GLU A 724 -50.30 -26.12 -42.32
N TYR A 725 -50.19 -25.70 -41.05
CA TYR A 725 -49.38 -24.55 -40.65
C TYR A 725 -48.44 -24.97 -39.52
N THR A 726 -47.18 -24.56 -39.63
CA THR A 726 -46.17 -24.70 -38.58
C THR A 726 -46.10 -23.38 -37.82
N ILE A 727 -46.49 -23.42 -36.54
CA ILE A 727 -46.37 -22.30 -35.61
C ILE A 727 -45.01 -22.41 -34.95
N THR A 728 -44.25 -21.33 -34.95
CA THR A 728 -42.96 -21.24 -34.25
C THR A 728 -43.07 -20.19 -33.17
N LEU A 729 -42.81 -20.57 -31.93
CA LEU A 729 -42.57 -19.64 -30.83
C LEU A 729 -41.07 -19.54 -30.62
N THR A 730 -40.52 -18.34 -30.81
CA THR A 730 -39.14 -17.99 -30.45
C THR A 730 -39.17 -17.06 -29.25
N VAL A 731 -38.37 -17.34 -28.23
CA VAL A 731 -38.15 -16.43 -27.10
C VAL A 731 -36.67 -16.09 -27.06
N GLU A 732 -36.38 -14.79 -27.13
CA GLU A 732 -35.03 -14.24 -27.03
C GLU A 732 -34.88 -13.60 -25.64
N ASP A 733 -33.78 -13.87 -24.95
CA ASP A 733 -33.34 -13.05 -23.81
C ASP A 733 -32.55 -11.81 -24.31
N ASP A 734 -32.33 -10.83 -23.43
CA ASP A 734 -31.59 -9.61 -23.77
C ASP A 734 -30.07 -9.78 -23.86
N ASP A 735 -29.56 -10.90 -23.37
CA ASP A 735 -28.16 -11.32 -23.48
C ASP A 735 -27.87 -12.20 -24.71
N GLY A 736 -28.85 -12.38 -25.58
CA GLY A 736 -28.75 -12.99 -26.90
C GLY A 736 -28.90 -14.52 -26.96
N GLY A 737 -29.27 -15.17 -25.86
CA GLY A 737 -29.76 -16.54 -25.85
C GLY A 737 -31.17 -16.63 -26.44
N ILE A 738 -31.45 -17.79 -27.04
CA ILE A 738 -32.66 -18.01 -27.84
C ILE A 738 -33.19 -19.41 -27.60
N GLY A 739 -34.45 -19.48 -27.15
CA GLY A 739 -35.25 -20.68 -27.06
C GLY A 739 -36.29 -20.73 -28.18
N THR A 740 -36.58 -21.91 -28.71
CA THR A 740 -37.59 -22.09 -29.76
C THR A 740 -38.41 -23.35 -29.54
N ASP A 741 -39.71 -23.29 -29.82
CA ASP A 741 -40.56 -24.46 -29.95
C ASP A 741 -41.47 -24.35 -31.18
N GLU A 742 -41.82 -25.49 -31.78
CA GLU A 742 -42.64 -25.59 -32.98
C GLU A 742 -43.84 -26.52 -32.78
N SER A 743 -45.00 -26.12 -33.31
CA SER A 743 -46.19 -26.96 -33.33
C SER A 743 -46.87 -26.94 -34.70
N ILE A 744 -47.40 -28.08 -35.15
CA ILE A 744 -48.08 -28.19 -36.45
C ILE A 744 -49.57 -28.35 -36.20
N ILE A 745 -50.36 -27.48 -36.84
CA ILE A 745 -51.83 -27.57 -36.82
C ILE A 745 -52.40 -27.68 -38.23
N THR A 746 -53.58 -28.28 -38.33
CA THR A 746 -54.34 -28.38 -39.58
C THR A 746 -55.62 -27.55 -39.48
N ILE A 747 -55.84 -26.66 -40.44
CA ILE A 747 -57.04 -25.82 -40.53
C ILE A 747 -58.01 -26.39 -41.56
N TRP A 748 -59.20 -26.77 -41.09
CA TRP A 748 -60.28 -27.30 -41.90
C TRP A 748 -61.24 -26.22 -42.39
N GLY A 749 -61.72 -26.42 -43.61
CA GLY A 749 -62.78 -25.62 -44.21
C GLY A 749 -64.06 -26.41 -44.45
N PRO A 750 -65.02 -25.83 -45.19
CA PRO A 750 -66.32 -26.44 -45.44
C PRO A 750 -66.28 -27.84 -46.06
N LYS A 751 -65.40 -28.08 -47.04
CA LYS A 751 -65.29 -29.40 -47.67
C LYS A 751 -64.78 -30.45 -46.68
N ASP A 752 -63.83 -30.11 -45.82
CA ASP A 752 -63.19 -31.06 -44.91
C ASP A 752 -64.13 -31.45 -43.78
N LEU A 753 -64.87 -30.49 -43.22
CA LEU A 753 -65.97 -30.77 -42.31
C LEU A 753 -67.02 -31.71 -42.93
N LYS A 754 -67.38 -31.50 -44.21
CA LYS A 754 -68.33 -32.37 -44.93
C LYS A 754 -67.79 -33.77 -45.20
N LYS A 755 -66.48 -33.92 -45.42
CA LYS A 755 -65.82 -35.25 -45.51
C LYS A 755 -65.78 -35.95 -44.15
N ALA A 756 -65.46 -35.21 -43.08
CA ALA A 756 -65.45 -35.74 -41.71
C ALA A 756 -66.84 -36.27 -41.30
N VAL A 757 -67.89 -35.54 -41.67
CA VAL A 757 -69.29 -35.98 -41.51
C VAL A 757 -69.55 -37.33 -42.20
N ILE A 758 -69.04 -37.52 -43.43
CA ILE A 758 -69.17 -38.82 -44.12
C ILE A 758 -68.44 -39.91 -43.34
N LEU A 759 -67.17 -39.68 -42.98
CA LEU A 759 -66.34 -40.66 -42.26
C LEU A 759 -66.97 -41.09 -40.94
N GLU A 760 -67.49 -40.15 -40.15
CA GLU A 760 -68.15 -40.43 -38.88
C GLU A 760 -69.44 -41.23 -39.08
N LEU A 761 -70.25 -40.86 -40.09
CA LEU A 761 -71.43 -41.63 -40.47
C LEU A 761 -71.08 -43.03 -41.00
N GLU A 762 -69.93 -43.21 -41.64
CA GLU A 762 -69.43 -44.51 -42.10
C GLU A 762 -68.91 -45.39 -40.97
N SER A 763 -68.14 -44.82 -40.05
CA SER A 763 -67.67 -45.49 -38.84
C SER A 763 -68.84 -46.00 -38.01
N ALA A 764 -69.87 -45.17 -37.83
CA ALA A 764 -71.08 -45.54 -37.13
C ALA A 764 -71.81 -46.75 -37.76
N LYS A 765 -71.66 -47.03 -39.07
CA LYS A 765 -72.26 -48.22 -39.71
C LYS A 765 -71.76 -49.54 -39.12
N THR A 766 -70.54 -49.56 -38.56
CA THR A 766 -69.92 -50.78 -38.03
C THR A 766 -70.47 -51.19 -36.67
N GLY A 767 -71.03 -50.25 -35.89
CA GLY A 767 -71.67 -50.50 -34.59
C GLY A 767 -73.14 -50.92 -34.65
N PHE A 768 -73.83 -50.63 -35.75
CA PHE A 768 -75.25 -50.99 -35.93
C PHE A 768 -75.39 -52.24 -36.81
N ARG A 769 -76.07 -53.29 -36.30
CA ARG A 769 -76.42 -54.48 -37.10
C ARG A 769 -77.32 -54.12 -38.28
N CYS A 770 -76.70 -53.88 -39.43
CA CYS A 770 -77.18 -54.05 -40.80
C CYS A 770 -78.51 -53.34 -41.19
N LYS A 771 -78.33 -52.25 -41.96
CA LYS A 771 -79.27 -51.61 -42.91
C LYS A 771 -80.26 -50.57 -42.36
N ASP A 772 -79.74 -49.46 -41.84
CA ASP A 772 -80.49 -48.22 -42.07
C ASP A 772 -80.20 -47.69 -43.47
N PHE A 773 -81.08 -48.05 -44.41
CA PHE A 773 -81.05 -47.57 -45.79
C PHE A 773 -81.00 -46.03 -45.87
N LYS A 774 -81.55 -45.33 -44.86
CA LYS A 774 -81.61 -43.87 -44.83
C LYS A 774 -80.25 -43.25 -44.51
N ILE A 775 -79.42 -43.84 -43.66
CA ILE A 775 -78.04 -43.35 -43.39
C ILE A 775 -77.18 -43.48 -44.66
N ASN A 776 -77.26 -44.61 -45.36
CA ASN A 776 -76.58 -44.77 -46.65
C ASN A 776 -77.08 -43.77 -47.69
N LEU A 777 -78.37 -43.44 -47.66
CA LEU A 777 -78.93 -42.43 -48.55
C LEU A 777 -78.50 -41.01 -48.14
N ALA A 778 -78.34 -40.73 -46.84
CA ALA A 778 -77.83 -39.47 -46.30
C ALA A 778 -76.38 -39.25 -46.70
N ILE A 779 -75.50 -40.23 -46.51
CA ILE A 779 -74.11 -40.19 -46.98
C ILE A 779 -74.07 -39.93 -48.48
N LYS A 780 -74.87 -40.64 -49.28
CA LYS A 780 -74.98 -40.37 -50.72
C LYS A 780 -75.47 -38.98 -51.08
N GLN A 781 -76.20 -38.29 -50.21
CA GLN A 781 -76.53 -36.88 -50.44
C GLN A 781 -75.34 -35.98 -50.11
N ILE A 782 -74.64 -36.21 -49.01
CA ILE A 782 -73.46 -35.42 -48.62
C ILE A 782 -72.31 -35.61 -49.63
N GLU A 783 -72.08 -36.84 -50.12
CA GLU A 783 -71.18 -37.11 -51.24
C GLU A 783 -71.57 -36.33 -52.51
N LYS A 784 -72.87 -36.13 -52.76
CA LYS A 784 -73.32 -35.30 -53.88
C LYS A 784 -73.10 -33.82 -53.61
N SER A 785 -73.22 -33.36 -52.37
CA SER A 785 -72.94 -31.96 -52.02
C SER A 785 -71.46 -31.61 -52.22
N LEU A 786 -70.56 -32.59 -52.12
CA LEU A 786 -69.13 -32.51 -52.44
C LEU A 786 -68.78 -32.62 -53.94
N ASN A 787 -69.75 -32.69 -54.85
CA ASN A 787 -69.45 -32.80 -56.28
C ASN A 787 -68.70 -31.55 -56.79
N GLU A 788 -67.51 -31.74 -57.37
CA GLU A 788 -66.63 -30.65 -57.81
C GLU A 788 -67.29 -29.62 -58.73
N LYS A 789 -68.34 -29.97 -59.48
CA LYS A 789 -69.05 -28.99 -60.32
C LYS A 789 -69.79 -27.91 -59.50
N TYR A 790 -69.97 -28.12 -58.20
CA TYR A 790 -70.63 -27.19 -57.28
C TYR A 790 -69.65 -26.26 -56.55
N TRP A 791 -68.35 -26.53 -56.64
CA TRP A 791 -67.31 -25.84 -55.90
C TRP A 791 -66.34 -25.15 -56.85
N ILE A 792 -65.85 -23.98 -56.46
CA ILE A 792 -64.79 -23.26 -57.18
C ILE A 792 -63.43 -23.73 -56.65
N ASP A 793 -63.31 -23.86 -55.32
CA ASP A 793 -62.12 -24.33 -54.61
C ASP A 793 -62.53 -25.09 -53.33
N LEU A 794 -61.71 -25.08 -52.27
CA LEU A 794 -61.99 -25.76 -51.01
C LEU A 794 -63.03 -25.04 -50.12
N THR A 795 -63.27 -23.75 -50.37
CA THR A 795 -64.04 -22.86 -49.49
C THR A 795 -65.20 -22.18 -50.21
N HIS A 796 -65.15 -22.01 -51.53
CA HIS A 796 -66.16 -21.30 -52.33
C HIS A 796 -67.05 -22.22 -53.16
N LEU A 797 -68.34 -21.87 -53.24
CA LEU A 797 -69.33 -22.52 -54.11
C LEU A 797 -69.50 -21.79 -55.44
N ASP A 798 -69.73 -22.53 -56.53
CA ASP A 798 -70.10 -21.97 -57.83
C ASP A 798 -71.49 -21.31 -57.73
N SER A 799 -71.58 -20.02 -58.03
CA SER A 799 -72.80 -19.22 -57.92
C SER A 799 -74.01 -19.77 -58.70
N ARG A 800 -73.79 -20.58 -59.75
CA ARG A 800 -74.88 -21.19 -60.56
C ARG A 800 -75.47 -22.43 -59.92
N TYR A 801 -74.70 -23.14 -59.11
CA TYR A 801 -75.05 -24.47 -58.64
C TYR A 801 -74.95 -24.64 -57.12
N GLY A 802 -74.37 -23.68 -56.39
CA GLY A 802 -74.08 -23.78 -54.95
C GLY A 802 -75.31 -24.03 -54.08
N ILE A 803 -76.49 -23.54 -54.48
CA ILE A 803 -77.75 -23.84 -53.78
C ILE A 803 -78.05 -25.35 -53.71
N ILE A 804 -77.53 -26.14 -54.66
CA ILE A 804 -77.75 -27.59 -54.73
C ILE A 804 -77.01 -28.32 -53.58
N VAL A 805 -75.90 -27.75 -53.08
CA VAL A 805 -75.13 -28.28 -51.94
C VAL A 805 -76.03 -28.33 -50.69
N PHE A 806 -76.60 -27.18 -50.31
CA PHE A 806 -77.54 -27.08 -49.20
C PHE A 806 -78.81 -27.94 -49.38
N ILE A 807 -79.32 -28.11 -50.60
CA ILE A 807 -80.48 -28.98 -50.87
C ILE A 807 -80.16 -30.44 -50.57
N HIS A 808 -78.99 -30.91 -51.01
CA HIS A 808 -78.54 -32.27 -50.69
C HIS A 808 -78.41 -32.46 -49.17
N GLU A 809 -77.90 -31.45 -48.47
CA GLU A 809 -77.71 -31.48 -47.02
C GLU A 809 -79.03 -31.44 -46.25
N LEU A 810 -80.00 -30.64 -46.70
CA LEU A 810 -81.35 -30.64 -46.14
C LEU A 810 -82.02 -32.02 -46.26
N ILE A 811 -81.80 -32.71 -47.39
CA ILE A 811 -82.27 -34.09 -47.58
C ILE A 811 -81.50 -35.05 -46.68
N ALA A 812 -80.18 -34.90 -46.56
CA ALA A 812 -79.34 -35.71 -45.69
C ALA A 812 -79.79 -35.61 -44.22
N THR A 813 -79.92 -34.39 -43.70
CA THR A 813 -80.40 -34.10 -42.33
C THR A 813 -81.80 -34.65 -42.11
N SER A 814 -82.68 -34.55 -43.11
CA SER A 814 -84.02 -35.18 -43.06
C SER A 814 -84.00 -36.69 -42.95
N LEU A 815 -83.02 -37.33 -43.59
CA LEU A 815 -82.83 -38.77 -43.52
C LEU A 815 -82.21 -39.17 -42.18
N MET A 816 -81.26 -38.40 -41.67
CA MET A 816 -80.60 -38.63 -40.38
C MET A 816 -81.59 -38.52 -39.21
N GLU A 817 -82.37 -37.44 -39.11
CA GLU A 817 -83.38 -37.24 -38.04
C GLU A 817 -84.46 -38.35 -38.00
N ARG A 818 -84.77 -38.98 -39.14
CA ARG A 818 -85.80 -40.03 -39.25
C ARG A 818 -85.28 -41.43 -38.93
N SER A 819 -84.01 -41.54 -38.57
CA SER A 819 -83.28 -42.81 -38.48
C SER A 819 -82.57 -42.97 -37.14
N LEU A 820 -82.28 -41.85 -36.47
CA LEU A 820 -81.32 -41.78 -35.38
C LEU A 820 -81.95 -41.18 -34.12
N ASN A 821 -81.44 -41.57 -32.95
CA ASN A 821 -81.60 -40.78 -31.74
C ASN A 821 -80.59 -39.62 -31.84
N ILE A 822 -81.08 -38.37 -31.77
CA ILE A 822 -80.31 -37.15 -32.07
C ILE A 822 -79.02 -37.08 -31.25
N SER A 823 -79.04 -37.56 -30.00
CA SER A 823 -77.89 -37.56 -29.09
C SER A 823 -76.70 -38.43 -29.53
N GLN A 824 -76.86 -39.34 -30.50
CA GLN A 824 -75.77 -40.20 -30.99
C GLN A 824 -75.00 -39.59 -32.17
N PHE A 825 -75.53 -38.52 -32.78
CA PHE A 825 -75.01 -37.93 -34.02
C PHE A 825 -75.05 -36.40 -33.99
N GLU A 826 -75.14 -35.83 -32.80
CA GLU A 826 -75.13 -34.39 -32.59
C GLU A 826 -73.85 -33.75 -33.15
N SER A 827 -72.69 -34.37 -32.88
CA SER A 827 -71.38 -34.00 -33.44
C SER A 827 -71.40 -33.96 -34.98
N VAL A 828 -71.98 -34.97 -35.65
CA VAL A 828 -72.12 -35.03 -37.11
C VAL A 828 -72.96 -33.87 -37.65
N ILE A 829 -74.10 -33.60 -37.03
CA ILE A 829 -75.00 -32.54 -37.50
C ILE A 829 -74.36 -31.18 -37.26
N LEU A 830 -73.70 -30.97 -36.12
CA LEU A 830 -73.01 -29.71 -35.80
C LEU A 830 -71.82 -29.45 -36.73
N LYS A 831 -71.01 -30.46 -37.09
CA LYS A 831 -69.96 -30.33 -38.13
C LYS A 831 -70.56 -29.90 -39.47
N LEU A 832 -71.70 -30.48 -39.86
CA LEU A 832 -72.38 -30.10 -41.09
C LEU A 832 -72.93 -28.66 -41.01
N MET A 833 -73.50 -28.26 -39.87
CA MET A 833 -73.97 -26.88 -39.64
C MET A 833 -72.81 -25.90 -39.73
N LYS A 834 -71.66 -26.24 -39.12
CA LYS A 834 -70.48 -25.39 -39.16
C LYS A 834 -69.92 -25.25 -40.57
N ALA A 835 -69.94 -26.32 -41.38
CA ALA A 835 -69.56 -26.23 -42.78
C ALA A 835 -70.46 -25.27 -43.58
N ASP A 836 -71.78 -25.29 -43.32
CA ASP A 836 -72.74 -24.40 -43.96
C ASP A 836 -72.66 -22.96 -43.44
N GLU A 837 -72.36 -22.78 -42.16
CA GLU A 837 -72.06 -21.50 -41.54
C GLU A 837 -70.85 -20.84 -42.20
N LEU A 838 -69.75 -21.59 -42.35
CA LEU A 838 -68.54 -21.12 -43.01
C LEU A 838 -68.84 -20.72 -44.46
N LEU A 839 -69.56 -21.55 -45.22
CA LEU A 839 -69.96 -21.23 -46.60
C LEU A 839 -70.77 -19.93 -46.71
N ALA A 840 -71.70 -19.72 -45.78
CA ALA A 840 -72.50 -18.52 -45.75
C ALA A 840 -71.68 -17.29 -45.33
N LYS A 841 -70.78 -17.43 -44.34
CA LYS A 841 -69.84 -16.38 -43.91
C LYS A 841 -68.89 -15.97 -45.04
N ILE A 842 -68.24 -16.93 -45.69
CA ILE A 842 -67.37 -16.74 -46.86
C ILE A 842 -68.11 -15.92 -47.93
N ALA A 843 -69.30 -16.37 -48.34
CA ALA A 843 -70.06 -15.68 -49.37
C ALA A 843 -70.49 -14.27 -48.94
N LEU A 844 -70.71 -14.04 -47.65
CA LEU A 844 -71.08 -12.74 -47.10
C LEU A 844 -69.88 -11.79 -47.12
N GLU A 845 -68.71 -12.24 -46.69
CA GLU A 845 -67.45 -11.48 -46.79
C GLU A 845 -67.13 -11.12 -48.23
N ASP A 846 -67.25 -12.08 -49.16
CA ASP A 846 -67.10 -11.82 -50.60
C ASP A 846 -68.08 -10.74 -51.08
N ALA A 847 -69.34 -10.80 -50.62
CA ALA A 847 -70.37 -9.85 -50.99
C ALA A 847 -70.07 -8.43 -50.47
N GLU A 848 -69.52 -8.31 -49.27
CA GLU A 848 -69.10 -7.03 -48.69
C GLU A 848 -67.87 -6.45 -49.38
N ASN A 849 -66.92 -7.32 -49.71
CA ASN A 849 -65.68 -6.93 -50.38
C ASN A 849 -65.86 -6.69 -51.88
N THR A 850 -67.00 -7.09 -52.47
CA THR A 850 -67.28 -6.87 -53.89
C THR A 850 -67.57 -5.39 -54.16
N PRO A 851 -66.76 -4.69 -54.99
CA PRO A 851 -67.00 -3.29 -55.31
C PRO A 851 -68.29 -3.08 -56.10
N VAL A 852 -69.07 -2.06 -55.73
CA VAL A 852 -70.32 -1.71 -56.42
C VAL A 852 -70.01 -0.92 -57.70
N LYS A 853 -70.28 -1.53 -58.85
CA LYS A 853 -70.01 -0.90 -60.17
C LYS A 853 -71.01 0.19 -60.55
N ASN A 854 -72.26 0.08 -60.11
CA ASN A 854 -73.31 1.07 -60.38
C ASN A 854 -74.06 1.45 -59.07
N PRO A 855 -73.92 2.71 -58.59
CA PRO A 855 -74.57 3.19 -57.37
C PRO A 855 -76.10 3.12 -57.38
N GLU A 856 -76.78 3.08 -58.54
CA GLU A 856 -78.25 2.98 -58.61
C GLU A 856 -78.80 1.68 -57.99
N PHE A 857 -77.96 0.65 -57.84
CA PHE A 857 -78.34 -0.60 -57.18
C PHE A 857 -77.94 -0.65 -55.70
N GLN A 858 -77.35 0.40 -55.12
CA GLN A 858 -76.86 0.41 -53.73
C GLN A 858 -77.96 0.10 -52.72
N GLU A 859 -79.11 0.77 -52.79
CA GLU A 859 -80.24 0.52 -51.88
C GLU A 859 -80.72 -0.94 -51.94
N LYS A 860 -80.64 -1.54 -53.13
CA LYS A 860 -81.01 -2.93 -53.35
C LYS A 860 -79.95 -3.89 -52.79
N ILE A 861 -78.66 -3.55 -52.94
CA ILE A 861 -77.52 -4.28 -52.38
C ILE A 861 -77.62 -4.27 -50.85
N ASP A 862 -77.78 -3.11 -50.23
CA ASP A 862 -77.91 -2.96 -48.77
C ASP A 862 -79.10 -3.77 -48.24
N CYS A 863 -80.23 -3.77 -48.95
CA CYS A 863 -81.39 -4.58 -48.61
C CYS A 863 -81.10 -6.09 -48.64
N TYR A 864 -80.37 -6.58 -49.65
CA TYR A 864 -80.00 -7.99 -49.73
C TYR A 864 -78.92 -8.38 -48.72
N LEU A 865 -77.97 -7.49 -48.44
CA LEU A 865 -76.94 -7.71 -47.43
C LEU A 865 -77.57 -7.79 -46.02
N ALA A 866 -78.46 -6.87 -45.68
CA ALA A 866 -79.22 -6.92 -44.43
C ALA A 866 -80.07 -8.19 -44.31
N LYS A 867 -80.65 -8.68 -45.43
CA LYS A 867 -81.34 -9.97 -45.45
C LYS A 867 -80.38 -11.13 -45.22
N ALA A 868 -79.19 -11.12 -45.82
CA ALA A 868 -78.20 -12.17 -45.62
C ALA A 868 -77.78 -12.27 -44.14
N TYR A 869 -77.45 -11.13 -43.51
CA TYR A 869 -77.16 -11.05 -42.07
C TYR A 869 -78.33 -11.52 -41.19
N TYR A 870 -79.56 -11.10 -41.52
CA TYR A 870 -80.73 -11.56 -40.79
C TYR A 870 -80.89 -13.08 -40.86
N GLN A 871 -80.61 -13.69 -42.02
CA GLN A 871 -80.63 -15.14 -42.16
C GLN A 871 -79.50 -15.81 -41.39
N MET A 872 -78.29 -15.23 -41.33
CA MET A 872 -77.21 -15.74 -40.47
C MET A 872 -77.62 -15.80 -38.99
N ILE A 873 -78.20 -14.73 -38.47
CA ILE A 873 -78.71 -14.69 -37.07
C ILE A 873 -79.77 -15.78 -36.85
N LYS A 874 -80.72 -15.92 -37.78
CA LYS A 874 -81.76 -16.95 -37.70
C LYS A 874 -81.22 -18.37 -37.82
N ALA A 875 -80.14 -18.55 -38.58
CA ALA A 875 -79.44 -19.83 -38.64
C ALA A 875 -78.84 -20.17 -37.27
N THR A 876 -78.11 -19.25 -36.65
CA THR A 876 -77.51 -19.43 -35.31
C THR A 876 -78.57 -19.74 -34.24
N GLU A 877 -79.65 -18.94 -34.16
CA GLU A 877 -80.77 -19.20 -33.24
C GLU A 877 -81.36 -20.61 -33.46
N SER A 878 -81.44 -21.04 -34.72
CA SER A 878 -81.94 -22.38 -35.08
C SER A 878 -80.97 -23.49 -34.67
N VAL A 879 -79.66 -23.29 -34.79
CA VAL A 879 -78.65 -24.25 -34.30
C VAL A 879 -78.72 -24.37 -32.77
N GLU A 880 -78.80 -23.25 -32.06
CA GLU A 880 -78.93 -23.23 -30.59
C GLU A 880 -80.22 -23.86 -30.08
N SER A 881 -81.29 -23.77 -30.87
CA SER A 881 -82.58 -24.40 -30.58
C SER A 881 -82.69 -25.83 -31.11
N GLU A 882 -81.59 -26.43 -31.58
CA GLU A 882 -81.54 -27.78 -32.18
C GLU A 882 -82.47 -27.99 -33.40
N LEU A 883 -82.83 -26.90 -34.09
CA LEU A 883 -83.67 -26.88 -35.30
C LEU A 883 -82.80 -26.93 -36.57
N TYR A 884 -82.01 -27.98 -36.73
CA TYR A 884 -80.95 -28.09 -37.74
C TYR A 884 -81.40 -27.92 -39.19
N LYS A 885 -82.58 -28.42 -39.58
CA LYS A 885 -83.14 -28.16 -40.92
C LYS A 885 -83.45 -26.69 -41.16
N SER A 886 -83.91 -26.00 -40.11
CA SER A 886 -84.15 -24.56 -40.18
C SER A 886 -82.84 -23.81 -40.33
N ALA A 887 -81.80 -24.23 -39.60
CA ALA A 887 -80.45 -23.68 -39.72
C ALA A 887 -79.89 -23.81 -41.15
N ILE A 888 -79.90 -25.00 -41.76
CA ILE A 888 -79.47 -25.20 -43.17
C ILE A 888 -80.25 -24.30 -44.11
N LEU A 889 -81.57 -24.20 -43.95
CA LEU A 889 -82.40 -23.35 -44.80
C LEU A 889 -82.00 -21.87 -44.66
N HIS A 890 -81.73 -21.42 -43.44
CA HIS A 890 -81.28 -20.06 -43.17
C HIS A 890 -79.87 -19.81 -43.72
N TYR A 891 -78.90 -20.71 -43.57
CA TYR A 891 -77.57 -20.60 -44.21
C TYR A 891 -77.67 -20.57 -45.73
N MET A 892 -78.52 -21.42 -46.33
CA MET A 892 -78.77 -21.43 -47.77
C MET A 892 -79.36 -20.09 -48.25
N LEU A 893 -80.30 -19.51 -47.49
CA LEU A 893 -80.88 -18.20 -47.81
C LEU A 893 -79.86 -17.07 -47.62
N ALA A 894 -79.04 -17.12 -46.57
CA ALA A 894 -77.95 -16.18 -46.33
C ALA A 894 -76.97 -16.17 -47.50
N TRP A 895 -76.47 -17.35 -47.88
CA TRP A 895 -75.60 -17.55 -49.04
C TRP A 895 -76.26 -17.04 -50.33
N GLY A 896 -77.53 -17.40 -50.58
CA GLY A 896 -78.25 -16.98 -51.79
C GLY A 896 -78.48 -15.46 -51.88
N TYR A 897 -78.69 -14.78 -50.75
CA TYR A 897 -78.77 -13.33 -50.69
C TYR A 897 -77.40 -12.68 -50.91
N ALA A 898 -76.32 -13.23 -50.33
CA ALA A 898 -74.96 -12.77 -50.57
C ALA A 898 -74.57 -12.89 -52.06
N GLN A 899 -74.89 -14.01 -52.72
CA GLN A 899 -74.70 -14.15 -54.17
C GLN A 899 -75.56 -13.14 -54.98
N SER A 900 -76.74 -12.79 -54.48
CA SER A 900 -77.56 -11.74 -55.10
C SER A 900 -76.91 -10.36 -54.96
N VAL A 901 -76.27 -10.06 -53.83
CA VAL A 901 -75.47 -8.85 -53.63
C VAL A 901 -74.35 -8.80 -54.67
N ILE A 902 -73.50 -9.83 -54.76
CA ILE A 902 -72.40 -9.91 -55.72
C ILE A 902 -72.91 -9.69 -57.15
N LYS A 903 -74.04 -10.30 -57.50
CA LYS A 903 -74.67 -10.15 -58.83
C LYS A 903 -75.18 -8.73 -59.11
N TRP A 904 -75.79 -8.06 -58.14
CA TRP A 904 -76.25 -6.68 -58.30
C TRP A 904 -75.09 -5.68 -58.29
N ALA A 905 -74.08 -5.88 -57.44
CA ALA A 905 -72.86 -5.08 -57.38
C ALA A 905 -72.11 -5.10 -58.73
N ASN A 906 -72.10 -6.24 -59.41
CA ASN A 906 -71.48 -6.40 -60.72
C ASN A 906 -72.36 -6.03 -61.92
N LYS A 907 -73.61 -5.59 -61.72
CA LYS A 907 -74.55 -5.32 -62.82
C LYS A 907 -74.29 -3.94 -63.46
N GLU A 908 -73.91 -3.96 -64.73
CA GLU A 908 -73.75 -2.78 -65.57
C GLU A 908 -75.07 -2.43 -66.30
N CYS A 909 -75.31 -1.16 -66.64
CA CYS A 909 -76.58 -0.70 -67.23
C CYS A 909 -76.76 -1.23 -68.67
N LEU A 910 -77.90 -1.83 -68.99
CA LEU A 910 -78.27 -2.23 -70.35
C LEU A 910 -78.85 -1.04 -71.10
N CYS A 911 -78.13 -0.51 -72.10
CA CYS A 911 -78.71 0.37 -73.11
C CYS A 911 -79.91 -0.30 -73.81
N CYS A 912 -81.06 0.38 -73.89
CA CYS A 912 -81.79 0.68 -75.14
C CYS A 912 -83.10 1.46 -74.92
N CYS A 913 -83.14 2.67 -75.51
CA CYS A 913 -84.21 3.21 -76.37
C CYS A 913 -85.69 3.11 -75.93
N TYR A 914 -86.25 4.19 -75.38
CA TYR A 914 -87.11 5.17 -76.09
C TYR A 914 -87.45 6.36 -75.20
#